data_AF-A0A954VPD9-F1
#
_entry.id   AF-A0A954VPD9-F1
#
_cell.length_a   1.000
_cell.length_b   1.000
_cell.length_c   1.000
_cell.angle_alpha   90.00
_cell.angle_beta   90.00
_cell.angle_gamma   90.00
#
_symmetry.space_group_name_H-M   'P 1'
#
loop_
_entity.id
_entity.type
_entity.pdbx_description
1 polymer ?
#
loop_
_entity_poly.entity_id
_entity_poly.type
_entity_poly.pdbx_seq_one_letter_code
_entity_poly.pdbx_strand_id
1 'polypeptide(L)'
;MLRIEHKLRTCPVGLASVLSVLGLLLADIGPLGAQQLVFEPLDSSATVDQESIASDAALPVFQLIGSDARLQLQVMSRAAANNVSDQTRAVSYDISPANIIEVDSSGYVRPLADGRATIEATNANSEASCSCVIVVTGMKAEPQISFNNQVIPVFTKLGCNGGGCHGKASGQAGFKLSLLGFEPQDDYVHLISESRGRRLFPAAADESLLLKKAVNLSSHGGGQRTDMASDEYELMRRWIAMGMPAGPAHERSVDRIELQPSQRFLTPGATQQLRVLVYYSDGSFEDVTRRAQFESNNTLQGTVSASGLVSLSQQPGDVAVMARYQGQVAVFRASVPLGVEVAVWPEPINLVDEWVLQKLKGLGIPTSSECDDYTFIRRATLDITGRLPLEHEIQQFVSDERPDKHALLVDRLLDSPAYGEFFAKKWSAILRNKRDNSGEQFGSYAFYDWLKQSLNGNVPYDQWVSQILTASGSSVNSPPVAWLREVNNTESRVEDAAQLFLGQRLQCARCHHHPFEKWSQKDYFQFAAFFSTVSRKEGPTPEEPMFVSRVARPSARHPKTGEELPPAGLDGPDLDVAPAQDPRQYLADWMSSKDNPFFARTLVNRYWKHFMAVGLVEPEDDMRVTNPATNPELLDSLARQFVESGFDLKQLVREICNSRVYRLSSDAGPNNVSDTSCYSRYYPKRLQAEVILDAIDDVMHTTTDFDGLPKSARAVGLPDTSFSSYFLDVFGKPNSTTACECERMQEATLAQSLHLLNSKQIQAKLTDAQARPAEMAVNSDSISDVVSSLYLSALCRPASDAEIRTAADYVNSKPDRKQAMEDLVWALVNSKEFLFNH
;
A
#
# COMPACT_ATOMS: atom_id res chain seq x y z
N MET A 1 -33.85 53.81 -17.19
CA MET A 1 -35.28 54.15 -17.15
C MET A 1 -35.82 53.72 -15.78
N LEU A 2 -35.96 54.70 -14.88
CA LEU A 2 -36.83 54.79 -13.68
C LEU A 2 -36.77 53.75 -12.53
N ARG A 3 -36.38 54.29 -11.34
CA ARG A 3 -37.01 54.17 -9.99
C ARG A 3 -36.85 52.83 -9.22
N ILE A 4 -36.68 52.74 -7.89
CA ILE A 4 -36.65 53.67 -6.74
C ILE A 4 -35.96 52.97 -5.55
N GLU A 5 -35.39 53.79 -4.67
CA GLU A 5 -34.64 53.50 -3.43
C GLU A 5 -35.46 52.93 -2.25
N HIS A 6 -34.70 52.56 -1.20
CA HIS A 6 -34.95 52.67 0.26
C HIS A 6 -35.39 51.44 1.07
N LYS A 7 -34.48 50.87 1.90
CA LYS A 7 -34.14 51.36 3.27
C LYS A 7 -32.99 50.55 3.91
N LEU A 8 -32.01 51.29 4.44
CA LEU A 8 -30.93 50.85 5.34
C LEU A 8 -31.45 50.67 6.78
N ARG A 9 -30.88 49.71 7.53
CA ARG A 9 -30.25 49.88 8.87
C ARG A 9 -30.17 48.53 9.63
N THR A 10 -28.95 48.00 9.82
CA THR A 10 -28.26 47.71 11.12
C THR A 10 -27.04 46.79 10.92
N CYS A 11 -25.84 47.38 11.05
CA CYS A 11 -24.53 46.95 11.62
C CYS A 11 -24.06 45.47 11.71
N PRO A 12 -22.71 45.23 11.78
CA PRO A 12 -22.00 44.47 10.75
C PRO A 12 -21.16 43.30 11.28
N VAL A 13 -21.06 42.17 10.56
CA VAL A 13 -19.83 41.36 10.40
C VAL A 13 -20.01 40.49 9.15
N GLY A 14 -19.02 40.50 8.25
CA GLY A 14 -18.77 39.40 7.31
C GLY A 14 -19.34 39.55 5.90
N LEU A 15 -18.48 39.89 4.93
CA LEU A 15 -18.44 39.36 3.54
C LEU A 15 -17.48 40.22 2.70
N ALA A 16 -16.19 39.88 2.77
CA ALA A 16 -15.17 40.32 1.82
C ALA A 16 -14.23 39.14 1.55
N SER A 17 -14.77 38.02 1.05
CA SER A 17 -13.96 36.82 0.71
C SER A 17 -14.59 35.88 -0.33
N VAL A 18 -15.53 36.34 -1.18
CA VAL A 18 -16.24 35.43 -2.12
C VAL A 18 -16.30 35.98 -3.57
N LEU A 19 -15.48 36.96 -3.93
CA LEU A 19 -15.51 37.54 -5.30
C LEU A 19 -14.12 37.62 -5.97
N SER A 20 -13.24 36.69 -5.63
CA SER A 20 -11.93 36.53 -6.30
C SER A 20 -11.72 35.16 -6.97
N VAL A 21 -12.74 34.29 -6.99
CA VAL A 21 -12.61 32.88 -7.45
C VAL A 21 -13.45 32.56 -8.70
N LEU A 22 -14.17 33.52 -9.28
CA LEU A 22 -15.03 33.29 -10.46
C LEU A 22 -14.70 34.18 -11.68
N GLY A 23 -13.42 34.55 -11.84
CA GLY A 23 -12.94 35.38 -12.95
C GLY A 23 -11.90 34.73 -13.88
N LEU A 24 -11.67 33.42 -13.79
CA LEU A 24 -10.56 32.71 -14.46
C LEU A 24 -11.01 31.51 -15.31
N LEU A 25 -12.23 31.53 -15.85
CA LEU A 25 -12.81 30.37 -16.56
C LEU A 25 -13.30 30.62 -18.00
N LEU A 26 -13.06 31.78 -18.61
CA LEU A 26 -13.48 32.03 -20.01
C LEU A 26 -12.50 32.92 -20.81
N ALA A 27 -11.22 32.56 -20.83
CA ALA A 27 -10.29 33.04 -21.84
C ALA A 27 -9.15 32.04 -22.03
N ASP A 28 -9.36 31.01 -22.86
CA ASP A 28 -8.30 30.34 -23.62
C ASP A 28 -8.93 29.33 -24.59
N ILE A 29 -9.48 29.85 -25.69
CA ILE A 29 -9.56 29.10 -26.94
C ILE A 29 -8.76 29.90 -27.96
N GLY A 30 -7.44 29.88 -27.78
CA GLY A 30 -6.48 30.26 -28.82
C GLY A 30 -6.36 29.14 -29.87
N PRO A 31 -5.86 29.45 -31.08
CA PRO A 31 -5.68 28.46 -32.14
C PRO A 31 -4.70 27.38 -31.67
N LEU A 32 -4.89 26.12 -32.11
CA LEU A 32 -4.03 24.94 -31.91
C LEU A 32 -2.57 25.33 -31.61
N GLY A 33 -2.22 25.42 -30.32
CA GLY A 33 -1.05 26.12 -29.82
C GLY A 33 0.24 25.39 -30.09
N ALA A 34 1.27 26.13 -30.50
CA ALA A 34 2.63 25.62 -30.65
C ALA A 34 3.11 24.95 -29.34
N GLN A 35 3.76 23.78 -29.45
CA GLN A 35 4.40 23.12 -28.32
C GLN A 35 5.40 24.08 -27.65
N GLN A 36 5.15 24.43 -26.39
CA GLN A 36 6.05 25.29 -25.64
C GLN A 36 7.05 24.44 -24.85
N LEU A 37 8.34 24.66 -25.06
CA LEU A 37 9.37 24.12 -24.19
C LEU A 37 9.49 24.97 -22.92
N VAL A 38 9.65 24.31 -21.78
CA VAL A 38 9.91 24.97 -20.49
C VAL A 38 10.90 24.17 -19.66
N PHE A 39 11.77 24.86 -18.93
CA PHE A 39 12.51 24.26 -17.83
C PHE A 39 11.57 24.02 -16.66
N GLU A 40 11.59 22.81 -16.10
CA GLU A 40 10.82 22.52 -14.90
C GLU A 40 11.49 23.19 -13.69
N PRO A 41 10.78 24.11 -12.99
CA PRO A 41 11.35 24.84 -11.86
C PRO A 41 11.60 23.89 -10.68
N LEU A 42 12.44 24.32 -9.74
CA LEU A 42 12.46 23.74 -8.40
C LEU A 42 11.18 24.21 -7.69
N ASP A 43 10.37 23.29 -7.18
CA ASP A 43 9.06 23.63 -6.60
C ASP A 43 9.16 24.61 -5.40
N SER A 44 8.15 25.47 -5.26
CA SER A 44 8.17 26.73 -4.49
C SER A 44 8.09 26.60 -2.96
N SER A 45 8.32 25.42 -2.39
CA SER A 45 8.48 25.27 -0.93
C SER A 45 9.86 25.71 -0.44
N ALA A 46 10.81 25.91 -1.36
CA ALA A 46 12.07 26.59 -1.09
C ALA A 46 11.90 28.09 -1.37
N THR A 47 11.63 28.89 -0.34
CA THR A 47 11.70 30.35 -0.40
C THR A 47 13.12 30.77 -0.78
N VAL A 48 13.35 31.00 -2.06
CA VAL A 48 14.43 31.90 -2.50
C VAL A 48 13.87 33.30 -2.34
N ASP A 49 14.53 34.14 -1.53
CA ASP A 49 14.24 35.58 -1.47
C ASP A 49 14.35 36.17 -2.89
N GLN A 50 13.21 36.32 -3.56
CA GLN A 50 13.12 36.85 -4.92
C GLN A 50 13.44 38.36 -4.98
N GLU A 51 13.70 39.03 -3.84
CA GLU A 51 13.92 40.48 -3.78
C GLU A 51 15.33 40.94 -4.18
N SER A 52 16.29 40.04 -4.47
CA SER A 52 17.67 40.45 -4.79
C SER A 52 18.11 40.32 -6.25
N ILE A 53 17.24 39.91 -7.17
CA ILE A 53 17.60 39.71 -8.60
C ILE A 53 16.89 40.75 -9.46
N ALA A 54 17.63 41.80 -9.84
CA ALA A 54 17.14 42.86 -10.72
C ALA A 54 16.72 42.34 -12.11
N SER A 55 15.62 42.93 -12.59
CA SER A 55 14.96 42.88 -13.91
C SER A 55 15.69 42.16 -15.06
N ASP A 56 15.19 40.98 -15.41
CA ASP A 56 14.98 40.50 -16.79
C ASP A 56 13.82 39.50 -16.74
N ALA A 57 12.95 39.48 -17.76
CA ALA A 57 11.68 38.76 -17.74
C ALA A 57 11.79 37.28 -17.27
N ALA A 58 11.18 36.96 -16.13
CA ALA A 58 10.68 35.65 -15.66
C ALA A 58 11.41 34.33 -16.06
N LEU A 59 12.72 34.33 -16.27
CA LEU A 59 13.47 33.08 -16.50
C LEU A 59 13.64 32.29 -15.19
N PRO A 60 13.51 30.95 -15.19
CA PRO A 60 13.88 30.13 -14.04
C PRO A 60 15.35 30.35 -13.66
N VAL A 61 15.61 30.56 -12.37
CA VAL A 61 16.97 30.74 -11.83
C VAL A 61 17.31 29.57 -10.91
N PHE A 62 18.47 28.96 -11.13
CA PHE A 62 19.02 27.90 -10.27
C PHE A 62 20.35 28.34 -9.67
N GLN A 63 20.65 27.86 -8.47
CA GLN A 63 21.89 28.20 -7.76
C GLN A 63 22.74 26.95 -7.53
N LEU A 64 24.04 27.04 -7.81
CA LEU A 64 25.05 26.03 -7.51
C LEU A 64 26.08 26.64 -6.57
N ILE A 65 26.35 25.98 -5.44
CA ILE A 65 27.29 26.47 -4.43
C ILE A 65 28.45 25.47 -4.26
N GLY A 66 29.64 25.87 -4.69
CA GLY A 66 30.86 25.09 -4.61
C GLY A 66 31.08 24.12 -5.78
N SER A 67 32.28 23.53 -5.84
CA SER A 67 32.74 22.68 -6.95
C SER A 67 32.06 21.31 -7.03
N ASP A 68 31.48 20.85 -5.93
CA ASP A 68 30.78 19.58 -5.82
C ASP A 68 29.27 19.69 -6.08
N ALA A 69 28.75 20.92 -6.24
CA ALA A 69 27.35 21.14 -6.58
C ALA A 69 27.03 20.57 -7.96
N ARG A 70 25.82 20.05 -8.11
CA ARG A 70 25.30 19.43 -9.33
C ARG A 70 23.85 19.84 -9.51
N LEU A 71 23.36 19.80 -10.74
CA LEU A 71 21.94 20.00 -11.06
C LEU A 71 21.56 19.12 -12.25
N GLN A 72 20.48 18.37 -12.14
CA GLN A 72 19.86 17.64 -13.24
C GLN A 72 18.77 18.52 -13.85
N LEU A 73 19.02 19.14 -15.01
CA LEU A 73 17.97 19.88 -15.72
C LEU A 73 16.85 18.94 -16.18
N GLN A 74 15.66 19.51 -16.31
CA GLN A 74 14.48 18.87 -16.86
C GLN A 74 13.84 19.86 -17.84
N VAL A 75 13.77 19.47 -19.10
CA VAL A 75 13.15 20.27 -20.16
C VAL A 75 11.91 19.54 -20.62
N MET A 76 10.76 20.20 -20.53
CA MET A 76 9.47 19.59 -20.83
C MET A 76 8.84 20.31 -22.02
N SER A 77 8.25 19.55 -22.95
CA SER A 77 7.32 20.10 -23.95
C SER A 77 5.91 20.01 -23.40
N ARG A 78 5.20 21.15 -23.42
CA ARG A 78 3.81 21.26 -22.98
C ARG A 78 2.93 21.60 -24.18
N ALA A 79 1.98 20.71 -24.49
CA ALA A 79 0.92 20.96 -25.47
C ALA A 79 -0.42 21.30 -24.78
N ALA A 80 -0.64 20.79 -23.57
CA ALA A 80 -1.77 21.07 -22.67
C ALA A 80 -1.38 20.68 -21.23
N ALA A 81 -2.18 21.03 -20.21
CA ALA A 81 -1.87 20.76 -18.79
C ALA A 81 -1.50 19.29 -18.48
N ASN A 82 -2.16 18.33 -19.15
CA ASN A 82 -1.95 16.89 -18.96
C ASN A 82 -1.15 16.23 -20.10
N ASN A 83 -0.67 17.00 -21.08
CA ASN A 83 0.12 16.49 -22.20
C ASN A 83 1.53 17.08 -22.13
N VAL A 84 2.32 16.46 -21.27
CA VAL A 84 3.71 16.83 -20.98
C VAL A 84 4.62 15.70 -21.45
N SER A 85 5.65 16.03 -22.21
CA SER A 85 6.68 15.07 -22.63
C SER A 85 8.06 15.55 -22.24
N ASP A 86 8.91 14.63 -21.78
CA ASP A 86 10.29 14.93 -21.44
C ASP A 86 11.12 15.11 -22.72
N GLN A 87 11.77 16.26 -22.82
CA GLN A 87 12.65 16.65 -23.91
C GLN A 87 14.10 16.85 -23.45
N THR A 88 14.42 16.56 -22.19
CA THR A 88 15.73 16.82 -21.56
C THR A 88 16.88 16.24 -22.37
N ARG A 89 16.71 15.04 -22.93
CA ARG A 89 17.73 14.37 -23.76
C ARG A 89 17.54 14.58 -25.25
N ALA A 90 16.48 15.28 -25.65
CA ALA A 90 16.12 15.54 -27.04
C ALA A 90 16.51 16.96 -27.51
N VAL A 91 16.86 17.85 -26.57
CA VAL A 91 17.32 19.21 -26.84
C VAL A 91 18.85 19.29 -26.88
N SER A 92 19.38 20.28 -27.59
CA SER A 92 20.76 20.76 -27.45
C SER A 92 20.82 21.88 -26.43
N TYR A 93 21.93 21.98 -25.70
CA TYR A 93 22.17 23.02 -24.69
C TYR A 93 23.29 23.96 -25.14
N ASP A 94 22.95 25.24 -25.30
CA ASP A 94 23.90 26.32 -25.57
C ASP A 94 24.09 27.17 -24.30
N ILE A 95 25.34 27.49 -23.97
CA ILE A 95 25.72 28.10 -22.69
C ILE A 95 26.41 29.43 -22.94
N SER A 96 25.95 30.48 -22.25
CA SER A 96 26.56 31.81 -22.33
C SER A 96 26.69 32.47 -20.95
N PRO A 97 27.92 32.78 -20.47
CA PRO A 97 29.22 32.45 -21.05
C PRO A 97 29.66 31.01 -20.75
N ALA A 98 30.33 30.36 -21.72
CA ALA A 98 30.65 28.92 -21.69
C ALA A 98 31.67 28.49 -20.63
N ASN A 99 32.37 29.41 -19.96
CA ASN A 99 33.41 29.11 -18.98
C ASN A 99 32.91 29.05 -17.52
N ILE A 100 31.60 29.19 -17.28
CA ILE A 100 31.01 29.23 -15.93
C ILE A 100 30.43 27.86 -15.54
N ILE A 101 29.82 27.15 -16.47
CA ILE A 101 29.22 25.83 -16.27
C ILE A 101 29.46 24.94 -17.50
N GLU A 102 29.35 23.63 -17.30
CA GLU A 102 29.24 22.62 -18.35
C GLU A 102 27.88 21.91 -18.22
N VAL A 103 27.25 21.59 -19.35
CA VAL A 103 26.00 20.81 -19.40
C VAL A 103 26.19 19.67 -20.38
N ASP A 104 25.95 18.44 -19.94
CA ASP A 104 26.01 17.27 -20.82
C ASP A 104 24.67 17.04 -21.58
N SER A 105 24.69 16.12 -22.55
CA SER A 105 23.50 15.74 -23.34
C SER A 105 22.35 15.14 -22.53
N SER A 106 22.57 14.80 -21.25
CA SER A 106 21.52 14.34 -20.35
C SER A 106 20.89 15.47 -19.53
N GLY A 107 21.34 16.72 -19.71
CA GLY A 107 20.93 17.88 -18.92
C GLY A 107 21.65 17.98 -17.57
N TYR A 108 22.76 17.27 -17.37
CA TYR A 108 23.51 17.31 -16.12
C TYR A 108 24.50 18.47 -16.10
N VAL A 109 24.36 19.36 -15.12
CA VAL A 109 25.13 20.60 -14.99
C VAL A 109 26.24 20.45 -13.96
N ARG A 110 27.45 20.91 -14.33
CA ARG A 110 28.63 21.00 -13.47
C ARG A 110 29.16 22.44 -13.43
N PRO A 111 29.55 22.96 -12.25
CA PRO A 111 30.14 24.28 -12.15
C PRO A 111 31.62 24.27 -12.58
N LEU A 112 32.05 25.30 -13.30
CA LEU A 112 33.44 25.52 -13.73
C LEU A 112 34.07 26.75 -13.06
N ALA A 113 33.31 27.82 -12.84
CA ALA A 113 33.78 29.04 -12.19
C ALA A 113 32.62 29.83 -11.54
N ASP A 114 32.93 30.68 -10.57
CA ASP A 114 31.95 31.62 -10.00
C ASP A 114 31.43 32.57 -11.10
N GLY A 115 30.11 32.78 -11.16
CA GLY A 115 29.49 33.67 -12.13
C GLY A 115 28.04 33.34 -12.44
N ARG A 116 27.50 34.02 -13.45
CA ARG A 116 26.13 33.83 -13.95
C ARG A 116 26.20 33.36 -15.39
N ALA A 117 25.51 32.28 -15.72
CA ALA A 117 25.38 31.77 -17.08
C ALA A 117 23.92 31.53 -17.44
N THR A 118 23.57 31.81 -18.69
CA THR A 118 22.29 31.45 -19.29
C THR A 118 22.46 30.17 -20.08
N ILE A 119 21.52 29.24 -19.90
CA ILE A 119 21.38 28.04 -20.74
C ILE A 119 20.20 28.27 -21.66
N GLU A 120 20.41 28.05 -22.96
CA GLU A 120 19.35 27.92 -23.96
C GLU A 120 19.23 26.46 -24.39
N ALA A 121 18.03 25.90 -24.24
CA ALA A 121 17.71 24.54 -24.66
C ALA A 121 16.86 24.59 -25.93
N THR A 122 17.30 23.94 -27.00
CA THR A 122 16.64 23.99 -28.32
C THR A 122 16.33 22.59 -28.83
N ASN A 123 15.08 22.36 -29.26
CA ASN A 123 14.72 21.11 -29.93
C ASN A 123 14.89 21.28 -31.45
N ALA A 124 15.87 20.58 -32.02
CA ALA A 124 16.19 20.69 -33.45
C ALA A 124 15.04 20.28 -34.39
N ASN A 125 14.10 19.45 -33.93
CA ASN A 125 12.98 18.99 -34.75
C ASN A 125 11.81 19.98 -34.79
N SER A 126 11.60 20.75 -33.73
CA SER A 126 10.47 21.70 -33.62
C SER A 126 10.89 23.16 -33.67
N GLU A 127 12.19 23.46 -33.63
CA GLU A 127 12.78 24.80 -33.47
C GLU A 127 12.32 25.55 -32.20
N ALA A 128 11.59 24.87 -31.31
CA ALA A 128 11.20 25.44 -30.03
C ALA A 128 12.43 25.55 -29.12
N SER A 129 12.55 26.66 -28.39
CA SER A 129 13.59 26.87 -27.40
C SER A 129 13.04 27.42 -26.08
N CYS A 130 13.80 27.23 -25.01
CA CYS A 130 13.55 27.85 -23.71
C CYS A 130 14.87 28.15 -23.01
N SER A 131 14.87 29.11 -22.07
CA SER A 131 16.09 29.51 -21.37
C SER A 131 15.94 29.45 -19.85
N CYS A 132 17.06 29.24 -19.16
CA CYS A 132 17.16 29.41 -17.71
C CYS A 132 18.51 30.03 -17.33
N VAL A 133 18.61 30.49 -16.09
CA VAL A 133 19.84 31.09 -15.56
C VAL A 133 20.40 30.20 -14.46
N ILE A 134 21.70 29.94 -14.50
CA ILE A 134 22.46 29.31 -13.42
C ILE A 134 23.38 30.36 -12.78
N VAL A 135 23.33 30.46 -11.46
CA VAL A 135 24.25 31.27 -10.66
C VAL A 135 25.17 30.33 -9.87
N VAL A 136 26.47 30.43 -10.13
CA VAL A 136 27.51 29.65 -9.44
C VAL A 136 28.23 30.54 -8.44
N THR A 137 28.32 30.10 -7.19
CA THR A 137 29.10 30.78 -6.14
C THR A 137 29.95 29.80 -5.34
N GLY A 138 30.96 30.30 -4.63
CA GLY A 138 31.73 29.50 -3.67
C GLY A 138 32.75 28.54 -4.29
N MET A 139 33.13 28.69 -5.57
CA MET A 139 34.10 27.80 -6.24
C MET A 139 35.52 27.85 -5.66
N LYS A 140 35.87 28.95 -4.97
CA LYS A 140 37.19 29.11 -4.33
C LYS A 140 37.27 28.47 -2.95
N ALA A 141 36.14 28.12 -2.34
CA ALA A 141 36.12 27.38 -1.10
C ALA A 141 36.22 25.88 -1.44
N GLU A 142 37.22 25.19 -0.90
CA GLU A 142 37.21 23.72 -0.86
C GLU A 142 36.68 23.31 0.53
N PRO A 143 35.35 23.16 0.69
CA PRO A 143 34.82 22.66 1.94
C PRO A 143 35.35 21.25 2.19
N GLN A 144 35.56 20.93 3.47
CA GLN A 144 35.95 19.60 3.90
C GLN A 144 34.90 18.58 3.43
N ILE A 145 35.33 17.56 2.69
CA ILE A 145 34.43 16.50 2.23
C ILE A 145 33.94 15.72 3.44
N SER A 146 32.62 15.57 3.56
CA SER A 146 32.04 14.77 4.62
C SER A 146 32.05 13.28 4.30
N PHE A 147 32.47 12.46 5.26
CA PHE A 147 32.29 11.03 5.16
C PHE A 147 30.81 10.63 5.12
N ASN A 148 30.00 11.17 6.04
CA ASN A 148 28.59 10.83 6.14
C ASN A 148 27.77 11.35 4.95
N ASN A 149 27.89 12.64 4.64
CA ASN A 149 27.04 13.25 3.62
C ASN A 149 27.48 13.04 2.17
N GLN A 150 28.75 12.70 1.92
CA GLN A 150 29.29 12.62 0.56
C GLN A 150 29.93 11.26 0.25
N VAL A 151 30.63 10.61 1.18
CA VAL A 151 31.31 9.32 0.91
C VAL A 151 30.38 8.12 1.07
N ILE A 152 29.59 8.05 2.15
CA ILE A 152 28.64 6.97 2.38
C ILE A 152 27.64 6.81 1.22
N PRO A 153 27.02 7.88 0.67
CA PRO A 153 26.13 7.77 -0.48
C PRO A 153 26.80 7.14 -1.71
N VAL A 154 28.10 7.34 -1.91
CA VAL A 154 28.84 6.67 -2.98
C VAL A 154 28.85 5.16 -2.77
N PHE A 155 29.10 4.68 -1.55
CA PHE A 155 29.04 3.23 -1.28
C PHE A 155 27.65 2.66 -1.53
N THR A 156 26.60 3.38 -1.18
CA THR A 156 25.20 2.96 -1.42
C THR A 156 24.86 2.93 -2.90
N LYS A 157 25.19 4.00 -3.64
CA LYS A 157 24.98 4.08 -5.09
C LYS A 157 25.68 2.93 -5.82
N LEU A 158 26.94 2.65 -5.46
CA LEU A 158 27.75 1.61 -6.09
C LEU A 158 27.43 0.19 -5.59
N GLY A 159 26.48 0.05 -4.64
CA GLY A 159 26.08 -1.23 -4.04
C GLY A 159 27.14 -1.87 -3.14
N CYS A 160 28.20 -1.14 -2.76
CA CYS A 160 29.30 -1.65 -1.95
C CYS A 160 28.84 -2.07 -0.54
N ASN A 161 27.93 -1.30 0.05
CA ASN A 161 27.35 -1.54 1.38
C ASN A 161 25.98 -2.25 1.31
N GLY A 162 25.67 -2.93 0.20
CA GLY A 162 24.47 -3.78 0.11
C GLY A 162 24.64 -5.10 0.88
N GLY A 163 23.52 -5.74 1.22
CA GLY A 163 23.50 -7.00 2.01
C GLY A 163 24.21 -8.19 1.35
N GLY A 164 24.37 -8.16 0.03
CA GLY A 164 25.15 -9.15 -0.72
C GLY A 164 26.66 -8.88 -0.80
N CYS A 165 27.15 -7.75 -0.25
CA CYS A 165 28.55 -7.31 -0.32
C CYS A 165 29.07 -6.95 1.08
N HIS A 166 29.68 -5.77 1.27
CA HIS A 166 30.28 -5.37 2.54
C HIS A 166 29.24 -4.97 3.59
N GLY A 167 27.99 -4.72 3.19
CA GLY A 167 26.84 -4.43 4.06
C GLY A 167 26.25 -5.64 4.78
N LYS A 168 26.75 -6.85 4.51
CA LYS A 168 26.37 -8.05 5.24
C LYS A 168 26.77 -7.92 6.72
N ALA A 169 25.99 -8.48 7.65
CA ALA A 169 26.28 -8.42 9.09
C ALA A 169 27.70 -8.87 9.48
N SER A 170 28.25 -9.88 8.77
CA SER A 170 29.61 -10.39 8.94
C SER A 170 30.70 -9.57 8.21
N GLY A 171 30.31 -8.59 7.39
CA GLY A 171 31.12 -8.03 6.33
C GLY A 171 31.44 -9.06 5.23
N GLN A 172 32.32 -8.66 4.31
CA GLN A 172 32.83 -9.50 3.23
C GLN A 172 34.35 -9.36 3.13
N ALA A 173 35.06 -10.50 3.07
CA ALA A 173 36.53 -10.56 2.96
C ALA A 173 37.28 -9.72 4.01
N GLY A 174 36.78 -9.68 5.25
CA GLY A 174 37.38 -8.92 6.34
C GLY A 174 37.19 -7.40 6.21
N PHE A 175 36.26 -6.93 5.40
CA PHE A 175 35.84 -5.53 5.35
C PHE A 175 34.33 -5.44 5.52
N LYS A 176 33.91 -4.65 6.52
CA LYS A 176 32.52 -4.49 6.92
C LYS A 176 32.09 -3.04 6.76
N LEU A 177 30.94 -2.86 6.14
CA LEU A 177 30.16 -1.64 6.13
C LEU A 177 28.79 -1.97 6.73
N SER A 178 28.09 -0.98 7.25
CA SER A 178 26.72 -1.05 7.68
C SER A 178 25.84 -1.20 6.46
N LEU A 179 24.73 -1.93 6.59
CA LEU A 179 23.80 -2.11 5.49
C LEU A 179 23.34 -0.73 4.99
N LEU A 180 23.47 -0.44 3.70
CA LEU A 180 23.08 0.83 3.05
C LEU A 180 23.65 2.11 3.69
N GLY A 181 24.67 2.01 4.55
CA GLY A 181 25.32 3.16 5.18
C GLY A 181 24.58 3.72 6.38
N PHE A 182 23.71 2.94 7.02
CA PHE A 182 22.88 3.38 8.14
C PHE A 182 23.67 3.73 9.42
N GLU A 183 24.94 3.34 9.51
CA GLU A 183 25.77 3.56 10.69
C GLU A 183 27.12 4.19 10.29
N PRO A 184 27.11 5.45 9.83
CA PRO A 184 28.26 6.09 9.19
C PRO A 184 29.50 6.17 10.10
N GLN A 185 29.31 6.32 11.42
CA GLN A 185 30.44 6.38 12.35
C GLN A 185 31.20 5.05 12.45
N ASP A 186 30.48 3.93 12.44
CA ASP A 186 31.09 2.61 12.46
C ASP A 186 31.78 2.31 11.13
N ASP A 187 31.14 2.69 10.02
CA ASP A 187 31.70 2.55 8.68
C ASP A 187 33.00 3.32 8.52
N TYR A 188 33.06 4.52 9.08
CA TYR A 188 34.26 5.33 9.12
C TYR A 188 35.37 4.56 9.83
N VAL A 189 35.13 4.09 11.06
CA VAL A 189 36.12 3.34 11.86
C VAL A 189 36.56 2.05 11.18
N HIS A 190 35.63 1.27 10.63
CA HIS A 190 35.95 0.05 9.89
C HIS A 190 36.80 0.32 8.65
N LEU A 191 36.55 1.44 7.97
CA LEU A 191 37.29 1.81 6.78
C LEU A 191 38.71 2.30 7.12
N ILE A 192 38.85 3.21 8.10
CA ILE A 192 40.12 3.90 8.38
C ILE A 192 41.03 3.15 9.36
N SER A 193 40.48 2.41 10.34
CA SER A 193 41.26 1.88 11.47
C SER A 193 41.50 0.39 11.40
N GLU A 194 40.50 -0.39 10.98
CA GLU A 194 40.63 -1.84 10.93
C GLU A 194 41.72 -2.31 9.96
N SER A 195 42.17 -3.56 10.14
CA SER A 195 43.24 -4.14 9.34
C SER A 195 44.50 -3.25 9.30
N ARG A 196 44.74 -2.49 10.38
CA ARG A 196 45.86 -1.55 10.54
C ARG A 196 45.86 -0.43 9.47
N GLY A 197 44.68 0.04 9.06
CA GLY A 197 44.51 1.14 8.12
C GLY A 197 44.91 0.84 6.68
N ARG A 198 45.20 -0.42 6.33
CA ARG A 198 45.75 -0.83 5.02
C ARG A 198 44.86 -0.57 3.80
N ARG A 199 43.63 -0.07 3.99
CA ARG A 199 42.63 0.10 2.92
C ARG A 199 42.78 1.44 2.20
N LEU A 200 43.32 2.45 2.89
CA LEU A 200 43.44 3.82 2.41
C LEU A 200 44.89 4.29 2.56
N PHE A 201 45.37 5.06 1.58
CA PHE A 201 46.71 5.62 1.61
C PHE A 201 46.69 7.12 1.25
N PRO A 202 46.52 8.02 2.23
CA PRO A 202 46.34 9.46 1.98
C PRO A 202 47.48 10.12 1.19
N ALA A 203 48.73 9.71 1.46
CA ALA A 203 49.91 10.26 0.78
C ALA A 203 49.97 9.90 -0.72
N ALA A 204 49.25 8.86 -1.14
CA ALA A 204 49.10 8.47 -2.53
C ALA A 204 47.70 7.90 -2.73
N ALA A 205 46.69 8.77 -2.81
CA ALA A 205 45.28 8.38 -2.79
C ALA A 205 44.94 7.29 -3.82
N ASP A 206 45.46 7.40 -5.04
CA ASP A 206 45.28 6.44 -6.14
C ASP A 206 45.86 5.03 -5.86
N GLU A 207 46.78 4.92 -4.89
CA GLU A 207 47.34 3.65 -4.42
C GLU A 207 46.47 2.97 -3.35
N SER A 208 45.41 3.63 -2.90
CA SER A 208 44.47 3.07 -1.92
C SER A 208 43.78 1.82 -2.45
N LEU A 209 43.80 0.74 -1.66
CA LEU A 209 43.18 -0.53 -2.03
C LEU A 209 41.68 -0.38 -2.31
N LEU A 210 40.99 0.53 -1.60
CA LEU A 210 39.59 0.85 -1.84
C LEU A 210 39.36 1.29 -3.29
N LEU A 211 40.10 2.29 -3.76
CA LEU A 211 39.98 2.81 -5.13
C LEU A 211 40.38 1.76 -6.17
N LYS A 212 41.54 1.11 -5.98
CA LYS A 212 42.04 0.07 -6.89
C LYS A 212 41.06 -1.08 -7.07
N LYS A 213 40.37 -1.50 -6.01
CA LYS A 213 39.33 -2.54 -6.10
C LYS A 213 38.05 -2.02 -6.74
N ALA A 214 37.64 -0.78 -6.45
CA ALA A 214 36.42 -0.18 -7.01
C ALA A 214 36.49 -0.07 -8.55
N VAL A 215 37.65 0.28 -9.11
CA VAL A 215 37.89 0.33 -10.57
C VAL A 215 38.49 -0.97 -11.15
N ASN A 216 38.56 -2.03 -10.33
CA ASN A 216 39.11 -3.35 -10.70
C ASN A 216 40.56 -3.37 -11.22
N LEU A 217 41.39 -2.39 -10.85
CA LEU A 217 42.86 -2.45 -10.99
C LEU A 217 43.49 -3.48 -10.06
N SER A 218 42.78 -3.83 -8.99
CA SER A 218 43.07 -4.99 -8.15
C SER A 218 41.84 -5.88 -8.12
N SER A 219 42.04 -7.19 -8.29
CA SER A 219 40.93 -8.16 -8.35
C SER A 219 39.95 -7.98 -7.19
N HIS A 220 38.67 -7.84 -7.54
CA HIS A 220 37.57 -7.66 -6.62
C HIS A 220 36.45 -8.65 -6.95
N GLY A 221 36.01 -9.45 -5.97
CA GLY A 221 34.98 -10.48 -6.18
C GLY A 221 33.62 -9.93 -6.61
N GLY A 222 33.34 -8.65 -6.34
CA GLY A 222 32.14 -7.95 -6.83
C GLY A 222 32.28 -7.35 -8.23
N GLY A 223 33.42 -7.54 -8.90
CA GLY A 223 33.73 -6.89 -10.19
C GLY A 223 34.02 -5.39 -10.06
N GLN A 224 34.10 -4.73 -11.22
CA GLN A 224 34.24 -3.28 -11.30
C GLN A 224 32.96 -2.60 -10.81
N ARG A 225 33.10 -1.60 -9.94
CA ARG A 225 31.99 -0.84 -9.34
C ARG A 225 31.90 0.59 -9.87
N THR A 226 33.02 1.18 -10.28
CA THR A 226 33.05 2.54 -10.86
C THR A 226 34.20 2.67 -11.85
N ASP A 227 34.32 3.83 -12.50
CA ASP A 227 35.37 4.18 -13.45
C ASP A 227 36.27 5.29 -12.91
N MET A 228 37.54 5.36 -13.32
CA MET A 228 38.46 6.41 -12.86
C MET A 228 38.04 7.83 -13.26
N ALA A 229 37.22 7.94 -14.32
CA ALA A 229 36.69 9.23 -14.79
C ALA A 229 35.37 9.63 -14.08
N SER A 230 34.86 8.81 -13.16
CA SER A 230 33.59 9.07 -12.50
C SER A 230 33.73 10.13 -11.39
N ASP A 231 32.64 10.84 -11.14
CA ASP A 231 32.57 11.79 -10.02
C ASP A 231 32.69 11.07 -8.68
N GLU A 232 32.20 9.83 -8.58
CA GLU A 232 32.31 9.02 -7.38
C GLU A 232 33.77 8.69 -7.06
N TYR A 233 34.56 8.34 -8.09
CA TYR A 233 35.98 8.05 -7.93
C TYR A 233 36.74 9.30 -7.50
N GLU A 234 36.53 10.43 -8.18
CA GLU A 234 37.25 11.67 -7.87
C GLU A 234 36.88 12.22 -6.48
N LEU A 235 35.60 12.14 -6.09
CA LEU A 235 35.15 12.53 -4.75
C LEU A 235 35.82 11.68 -3.66
N MET A 236 35.85 10.35 -3.83
CA MET A 236 36.54 9.46 -2.89
C MET A 236 38.05 9.70 -2.87
N ARG A 237 38.67 9.93 -4.04
CA ARG A 237 40.10 10.23 -4.16
C ARG A 237 40.46 11.52 -3.44
N ARG A 238 39.69 12.60 -3.64
CA ARG A 238 39.86 13.88 -2.92
C ARG A 238 39.69 13.70 -1.43
N TRP A 239 38.66 12.98 -0.98
CA TRP A 239 38.43 12.70 0.44
C TRP A 239 39.63 11.97 1.06
N ILE A 240 40.19 10.95 0.39
CA ILE A 240 41.39 10.25 0.85
C ILE A 240 42.59 11.20 0.91
N ALA A 241 42.82 12.00 -0.15
CA ALA A 241 43.92 12.96 -0.23
C ALA A 241 43.85 14.06 0.84
N MET A 242 42.65 14.44 1.27
CA MET A 242 42.41 15.37 2.38
C MET A 242 42.69 14.76 3.77
N GLY A 243 43.17 13.51 3.84
CA GLY A 243 43.40 12.83 5.11
C GLY A 243 42.16 12.16 5.69
N MET A 244 41.18 11.84 4.84
CA MET A 244 39.95 11.12 5.19
C MET A 244 39.14 11.80 6.29
N PRO A 245 38.81 13.11 6.16
CA PRO A 245 38.03 13.82 7.18
C PRO A 245 36.69 13.13 7.49
N ALA A 246 36.31 13.03 8.76
CA ALA A 246 34.97 12.56 9.14
C ALA A 246 33.88 13.51 8.63
N GLY A 247 34.13 14.82 8.75
CA GLY A 247 33.20 15.88 8.37
C GLY A 247 33.31 17.07 9.32
N PRO A 248 32.51 18.13 9.10
CA PRO A 248 32.42 19.27 10.03
C PRO A 248 31.79 18.85 11.37
N ALA A 249 32.12 19.56 12.46
CA ALA A 249 31.65 19.23 13.83
C ALA A 249 30.12 19.33 14.01
N HIS A 250 29.48 20.25 13.29
CA HIS A 250 28.03 20.39 13.21
C HIS A 250 27.60 20.08 11.79
N GLU A 251 27.40 18.80 11.52
CA GLU A 251 27.01 18.34 10.20
C GLU A 251 25.49 18.37 10.05
N ARG A 252 25.01 18.88 8.91
CA ARG A 252 23.60 18.81 8.53
C ARG A 252 23.18 17.36 8.30
N SER A 253 21.96 17.00 8.73
CA SER A 253 21.39 15.66 8.54
C SER A 253 20.31 15.70 7.47
N VAL A 254 20.13 14.61 6.73
CA VAL A 254 19.04 14.50 5.75
C VAL A 254 17.71 14.39 6.50
N ASP A 255 16.81 15.33 6.24
CA ASP A 255 15.45 15.34 6.78
C ASP A 255 14.51 14.51 5.89
N ARG A 256 14.49 14.81 4.59
CA ARG A 256 13.71 14.08 3.58
C ARG A 256 14.35 14.14 2.20
N ILE A 257 13.87 13.30 1.29
CA ILE A 257 14.14 13.43 -0.14
C ILE A 257 12.84 13.55 -0.93
N GLU A 258 12.93 14.14 -2.12
CA GLU A 258 11.82 14.35 -3.03
C GLU A 258 12.22 13.96 -4.45
N LEU A 259 11.30 13.30 -5.16
CA LEU A 259 11.43 13.04 -6.58
C LEU A 259 10.61 14.06 -7.37
N GLN A 260 11.24 14.72 -8.32
CA GLN A 260 10.60 15.66 -9.23
C GLN A 260 10.67 15.13 -10.67
N PRO A 261 9.54 15.06 -11.39
CA PRO A 261 8.18 15.12 -10.85
C PRO A 261 7.90 13.92 -9.92
N SER A 262 6.90 14.03 -9.04
CA SER A 262 6.45 12.91 -8.18
C SER A 262 5.47 11.99 -8.91
N GLN A 263 4.76 12.51 -9.92
CA GLN A 263 3.84 11.72 -10.75
C GLN A 263 3.66 12.27 -12.17
N ARG A 264 3.37 11.37 -13.13
CA ARG A 264 3.03 11.71 -14.52
C ARG A 264 2.03 10.74 -15.16
N PHE A 265 1.23 11.27 -16.09
CA PHE A 265 0.61 10.49 -17.16
C PHE A 265 1.50 10.58 -18.40
N LEU A 266 1.93 9.44 -18.92
CA LEU A 266 2.90 9.38 -20.01
C LEU A 266 2.42 8.45 -21.12
N THR A 267 2.75 8.77 -22.36
CA THR A 267 2.40 7.91 -23.49
C THR A 267 3.19 6.59 -23.46
N PRO A 268 2.68 5.52 -24.09
CA PRO A 268 3.41 4.28 -24.25
C PRO A 268 4.82 4.49 -24.82
N GLY A 269 5.82 3.86 -24.22
CA GLY A 269 7.23 3.98 -24.62
C GLY A 269 7.91 5.31 -24.27
N ALA A 270 7.24 6.23 -23.58
CA ALA A 270 7.84 7.49 -23.18
C ALA A 270 8.99 7.31 -22.17
N THR A 271 9.85 8.32 -22.13
CA THR A 271 10.91 8.44 -21.12
C THR A 271 10.66 9.64 -20.22
N GLN A 272 11.12 9.57 -18.98
CA GLN A 272 11.07 10.68 -18.03
C GLN A 272 12.39 10.72 -17.24
N GLN A 273 13.12 11.83 -17.34
CA GLN A 273 14.26 12.14 -16.49
C GLN A 273 13.72 12.60 -15.13
N LEU A 274 14.19 11.95 -14.07
CA LEU A 274 13.89 12.34 -12.68
C LEU A 274 14.99 13.25 -12.13
N ARG A 275 14.60 14.06 -11.15
CA ARG A 275 15.50 14.82 -10.26
C ARG A 275 15.23 14.40 -8.81
N VAL A 276 16.29 14.13 -8.05
CA VAL A 276 16.21 13.83 -6.61
C VAL A 276 16.74 15.03 -5.84
N LEU A 277 15.86 15.68 -5.08
CA LEU A 277 16.23 16.73 -4.15
C LEU A 277 16.32 16.18 -2.74
N VAL A 278 17.39 16.53 -2.03
CA VAL A 278 17.52 16.28 -0.60
C VAL A 278 17.28 17.56 0.17
N TYR A 279 16.52 17.49 1.25
CA TYR A 279 16.31 18.59 2.20
C TYR A 279 17.02 18.24 3.51
N TYR A 280 17.80 19.19 4.01
CA TYR A 280 18.61 19.03 5.21
C TYR A 280 17.97 19.71 6.43
N SER A 281 18.40 19.30 7.62
CA SER A 281 17.89 19.82 8.90
C SER A 281 18.16 21.31 9.16
N ASP A 282 19.04 21.94 8.38
CA ASP A 282 19.31 23.38 8.40
C ASP A 282 18.44 24.18 7.41
N GLY A 283 17.51 23.52 6.71
CA GLY A 283 16.65 24.10 5.68
C GLY A 283 17.30 24.21 4.30
N SER A 284 18.59 23.87 4.16
CA SER A 284 19.25 23.81 2.85
C SER A 284 18.76 22.60 2.04
N PHE A 285 18.88 22.69 0.72
CA PHE A 285 18.58 21.58 -0.17
C PHE A 285 19.63 21.43 -1.27
N GLU A 286 19.72 20.25 -1.87
CA GLU A 286 20.71 19.95 -2.90
C GLU A 286 20.17 18.90 -3.89
N ASP A 287 20.61 18.96 -5.14
CA ASP A 287 20.36 17.89 -6.11
C ASP A 287 21.34 16.73 -5.89
N VAL A 288 20.77 15.57 -5.60
CA VAL A 288 21.50 14.31 -5.38
C VAL A 288 21.13 13.25 -6.40
N THR A 289 20.55 13.62 -7.55
CA THR A 289 20.06 12.68 -8.58
C THR A 289 21.12 11.67 -8.96
N ARG A 290 22.34 12.12 -9.28
CA ARG A 290 23.45 11.22 -9.63
C ARG A 290 24.07 10.52 -8.41
N ARG A 291 23.69 10.82 -7.18
CA ARG A 291 24.15 10.13 -5.95
C ARG A 291 23.10 9.22 -5.35
N ALA A 292 21.85 9.31 -5.79
CA ALA A 292 20.76 8.45 -5.37
C ALA A 292 20.85 7.07 -6.05
N GLN A 293 20.27 6.08 -5.40
CA GLN A 293 20.00 4.76 -5.97
C GLN A 293 18.55 4.70 -6.43
N PHE A 294 18.29 4.12 -7.61
CA PHE A 294 16.94 3.97 -8.14
C PHE A 294 16.55 2.50 -8.32
N GLU A 295 15.27 2.19 -8.17
CA GLU A 295 14.71 0.85 -8.37
C GLU A 295 13.26 0.95 -8.87
N SER A 296 12.90 0.11 -9.85
CA SER A 296 11.52 0.02 -10.35
C SER A 296 10.79 -1.14 -9.65
N ASN A 297 9.55 -0.92 -9.22
CA ASN A 297 8.72 -1.96 -8.62
C ASN A 297 8.24 -3.02 -9.65
N ASN A 298 8.18 -2.65 -10.93
CA ASN A 298 7.75 -3.52 -12.02
C ASN A 298 8.57 -3.23 -13.28
N THR A 299 9.64 -4.00 -13.48
CA THR A 299 10.56 -3.85 -14.61
C THR A 299 9.94 -4.21 -15.96
N LEU A 300 8.80 -4.91 -15.99
CA LEU A 300 8.04 -5.18 -17.22
C LEU A 300 7.27 -3.92 -17.69
N GLN A 301 6.80 -3.10 -16.74
CA GLN A 301 6.07 -1.86 -17.04
C GLN A 301 7.01 -0.67 -17.26
N GLY A 302 8.14 -0.61 -16.56
CA GLY A 302 9.15 0.41 -16.78
C GLY A 302 10.46 0.14 -16.05
N THR A 303 11.56 0.61 -16.61
CA THR A 303 12.91 0.52 -16.02
C THR A 303 13.45 1.90 -15.69
N VAL A 304 14.46 1.96 -14.82
CA VAL A 304 15.14 3.20 -14.44
C VAL A 304 16.66 3.02 -14.51
N SER A 305 17.35 3.99 -15.08
CA SER A 305 18.82 4.01 -15.13
C SER A 305 19.43 4.59 -13.84
N ALA A 306 20.73 4.35 -13.62
CA ALA A 306 21.50 4.97 -12.52
C ALA A 306 21.57 6.51 -12.59
N SER A 307 21.13 7.12 -13.71
CA SER A 307 21.04 8.56 -13.89
C SER A 307 19.64 9.13 -13.62
N GLY A 308 18.68 8.30 -13.21
CA GLY A 308 17.30 8.71 -12.95
C GLY A 308 16.42 8.81 -14.21
N LEU A 309 16.88 8.31 -15.37
CA LEU A 309 16.03 8.20 -16.57
C LEU A 309 15.13 6.97 -16.46
N VAL A 310 13.82 7.21 -16.40
CA VAL A 310 12.76 6.19 -16.49
C VAL A 310 12.43 5.93 -17.95
N SER A 311 12.23 4.67 -18.32
CA SER A 311 11.81 4.23 -19.66
C SER A 311 10.63 3.28 -19.53
N LEU A 312 9.49 3.67 -20.08
CA LEU A 312 8.23 2.93 -19.97
C LEU A 312 8.06 1.89 -21.09
N SER A 313 7.28 0.86 -20.81
CA SER A 313 6.88 -0.13 -21.79
C SER A 313 5.82 0.43 -22.76
N GLN A 314 5.49 -0.36 -23.79
CA GLN A 314 4.41 -0.04 -24.72
C GLN A 314 3.02 -0.43 -24.17
N GLN A 315 2.95 -1.08 -23.01
CA GLN A 315 1.70 -1.57 -22.45
C GLN A 315 1.08 -0.52 -21.51
N PRO A 316 -0.26 -0.36 -21.52
CA PRO A 316 -0.95 0.43 -20.50
C PRO A 316 -0.72 -0.14 -19.11
N GLY A 317 -0.69 0.73 -18.10
CA GLY A 317 -0.49 0.34 -16.71
C GLY A 317 0.31 1.35 -15.89
N ASP A 318 0.40 1.06 -14.60
CA ASP A 318 1.10 1.90 -13.62
C ASP A 318 2.47 1.31 -13.25
N VAL A 319 3.47 2.18 -13.08
CA VAL A 319 4.79 1.83 -12.54
C VAL A 319 5.22 2.84 -11.49
N ALA A 320 5.90 2.35 -10.45
CA ALA A 320 6.49 3.16 -9.41
C ALA A 320 8.01 2.97 -9.39
N VAL A 321 8.74 4.08 -9.34
CA VAL A 321 10.19 4.12 -9.26
C VAL A 321 10.60 4.72 -7.93
N MET A 322 11.26 3.93 -7.10
CA MET A 322 11.85 4.38 -5.85
C MET A 322 13.20 5.05 -6.11
N ALA A 323 13.47 6.15 -5.42
CA ALA A 323 14.82 6.66 -5.18
C ALA A 323 15.17 6.51 -3.69
N ARG A 324 16.43 6.19 -3.40
CA ARG A 324 16.99 6.11 -2.04
C ARG A 324 18.23 6.99 -1.93
N TYR A 325 18.33 7.72 -0.82
CA TYR A 325 19.52 8.48 -0.45
C TYR A 325 19.59 8.64 1.08
N GLN A 326 20.72 8.23 1.69
CA GLN A 326 20.97 8.29 3.14
C GLN A 326 19.80 7.80 4.01
N GLY A 327 19.26 6.63 3.70
CA GLY A 327 18.15 6.01 4.43
C GLY A 327 16.77 6.61 4.19
N GLN A 328 16.67 7.75 3.50
CA GLN A 328 15.39 8.25 3.01
C GLN A 328 15.02 7.63 1.68
N VAL A 329 13.72 7.48 1.45
CA VAL A 329 13.13 6.96 0.23
C VAL A 329 12.05 7.92 -0.29
N ALA A 330 11.97 8.09 -1.61
CA ALA A 330 10.89 8.78 -2.30
C ALA A 330 10.47 7.97 -3.53
N VAL A 331 9.26 8.20 -4.03
CA VAL A 331 8.72 7.45 -5.17
C VAL A 331 8.19 8.40 -6.24
N PHE A 332 8.56 8.11 -7.50
CA PHE A 332 7.94 8.64 -8.70
C PHE A 332 6.92 7.63 -9.23
N ARG A 333 5.77 8.10 -9.72
CA ARG A 333 4.73 7.26 -10.31
C ARG A 333 4.44 7.67 -11.75
N ALA A 334 4.38 6.70 -12.64
CA ALA A 334 3.94 6.91 -14.01
C ALA A 334 2.73 6.04 -14.33
N SER A 335 1.72 6.64 -14.94
CA SER A 335 0.55 5.98 -15.50
C SER A 335 0.61 6.03 -17.03
N VAL A 336 0.57 4.87 -17.68
CA VAL A 336 0.45 4.75 -19.13
C VAL A 336 -1.02 4.51 -19.47
N PRO A 337 -1.72 5.49 -20.09
CA PRO A 337 -3.13 5.34 -20.42
C PRO A 337 -3.32 4.34 -21.55
N LEU A 338 -4.48 3.66 -21.55
CA LEU A 338 -4.95 2.89 -22.72
C LEU A 338 -5.34 3.84 -23.86
N GLY A 339 -5.89 5.01 -23.51
CA GLY A 339 -6.18 6.09 -24.45
C GLY A 339 -7.43 5.87 -25.31
N VAL A 340 -8.36 5.00 -24.89
CA VAL A 340 -9.65 4.84 -25.58
C VAL A 340 -10.51 6.07 -25.30
N GLU A 341 -11.07 6.65 -26.37
CA GLU A 341 -12.05 7.73 -26.24
C GLU A 341 -13.38 7.14 -25.73
N VAL A 342 -13.77 7.53 -24.52
CA VAL A 342 -15.01 7.11 -23.88
C VAL A 342 -16.02 8.25 -23.97
N ALA A 343 -17.05 8.07 -24.81
CA ALA A 343 -17.99 9.14 -25.14
C ALA A 343 -18.89 9.58 -23.98
N VAL A 344 -19.23 8.66 -23.06
CA VAL A 344 -20.11 8.94 -21.92
C VAL A 344 -19.56 8.23 -20.68
N TRP A 345 -19.42 8.99 -19.59
CA TRP A 345 -19.06 8.47 -18.28
C TRP A 345 -20.29 8.44 -17.37
N PRO A 346 -20.45 7.43 -16.52
CA PRO A 346 -21.51 7.43 -15.54
C PRO A 346 -21.31 8.56 -14.53
N GLU A 347 -22.42 9.10 -14.00
CA GLU A 347 -22.37 10.04 -12.89
C GLU A 347 -22.02 9.32 -11.58
N PRO A 348 -21.12 9.91 -10.76
CA PRO A 348 -20.77 9.33 -9.47
C PRO A 348 -21.94 9.43 -8.48
N ILE A 349 -22.10 8.42 -7.63
CA ILE A 349 -23.10 8.42 -6.55
C ILE A 349 -22.48 8.92 -5.25
N ASN A 350 -21.21 8.57 -5.03
CA ASN A 350 -20.46 8.94 -3.84
C ASN A 350 -18.96 9.11 -4.14
N LEU A 351 -18.16 9.34 -3.09
CA LEU A 351 -16.74 9.67 -3.24
C LEU A 351 -15.94 8.51 -3.86
N VAL A 352 -16.36 7.26 -3.64
CA VAL A 352 -15.72 6.09 -4.25
C VAL A 352 -15.81 6.20 -5.77
N ASP A 353 -17.01 6.49 -6.27
CA ASP A 353 -17.23 6.65 -7.70
C ASP A 353 -16.47 7.86 -8.25
N GLU A 354 -16.45 8.99 -7.53
CA GLU A 354 -15.73 10.20 -7.94
C GLU A 354 -14.27 9.90 -8.26
N TRP A 355 -13.54 9.29 -7.31
CA TRP A 355 -12.11 9.07 -7.46
C TRP A 355 -11.76 7.92 -8.38
N VAL A 356 -12.56 6.84 -8.40
CA VAL A 356 -12.35 5.74 -9.36
C VAL A 356 -12.60 6.23 -10.79
N LEU A 357 -13.72 6.91 -11.03
CA LEU A 357 -14.05 7.43 -12.36
C LEU A 357 -13.05 8.49 -12.81
N GLN A 358 -12.53 9.33 -11.91
CA GLN A 358 -11.48 10.28 -12.25
C GLN A 358 -10.20 9.57 -12.72
N LYS A 359 -9.77 8.52 -12.03
CA LYS A 359 -8.61 7.71 -12.44
C LYS A 359 -8.85 7.04 -13.80
N LEU A 360 -10.01 6.40 -13.98
CA LEU A 360 -10.38 5.74 -15.24
C LEU A 360 -10.47 6.71 -16.42
N LYS A 361 -11.01 7.92 -16.20
CA LYS A 361 -11.01 9.02 -17.18
C LYS A 361 -9.60 9.40 -17.59
N GLY A 362 -8.68 9.53 -16.63
CA GLY A 362 -7.26 9.83 -16.89
C GLY A 362 -6.55 8.74 -17.69
N LEU A 363 -6.95 7.46 -17.51
CA LEU A 363 -6.39 6.33 -18.23
C LEU A 363 -7.08 6.02 -19.57
N GLY A 364 -8.26 6.58 -19.82
CA GLY A 364 -9.10 6.23 -20.97
C GLY A 364 -9.56 4.77 -20.93
N ILE A 365 -9.95 4.27 -19.74
CA ILE A 365 -10.44 2.90 -19.56
C ILE A 365 -11.94 2.96 -19.24
N PRO A 366 -12.85 2.46 -20.10
CA PRO A 366 -14.28 2.47 -19.82
C PRO A 366 -14.65 1.47 -18.72
N THR A 367 -15.70 1.78 -17.97
CA THR A 367 -16.29 0.84 -17.01
C THR A 367 -17.10 -0.25 -17.72
N SER A 368 -17.23 -1.42 -17.10
CA SER A 368 -18.26 -2.40 -17.46
C SER A 368 -19.66 -1.84 -17.15
N SER A 369 -20.72 -2.52 -17.63
CA SER A 369 -22.09 -2.19 -17.23
C SER A 369 -22.30 -2.46 -15.74
N GLU A 370 -23.35 -1.89 -15.14
CA GLU A 370 -23.80 -2.35 -13.82
C GLU A 370 -24.28 -3.81 -13.90
N CYS A 371 -24.13 -4.54 -12.80
CA CYS A 371 -24.66 -5.87 -12.63
C CYS A 371 -26.18 -5.82 -12.40
N ASP A 372 -26.86 -6.95 -12.60
CA ASP A 372 -28.28 -7.08 -12.29
C ASP A 372 -28.53 -7.27 -10.78
N ASP A 373 -29.81 -7.21 -10.39
CA ASP A 373 -30.23 -7.35 -9.00
C ASP A 373 -29.87 -8.72 -8.38
N TYR A 374 -29.91 -9.79 -9.18
CA TYR A 374 -29.56 -11.14 -8.73
C TYR A 374 -28.07 -11.23 -8.37
N THR A 375 -27.23 -10.64 -9.22
CA THR A 375 -25.79 -10.53 -8.99
C THR A 375 -25.52 -9.66 -7.75
N PHE A 376 -26.18 -8.50 -7.62
CA PHE A 376 -25.96 -7.61 -6.49
C PHE A 376 -26.32 -8.27 -5.15
N ILE A 377 -27.49 -8.91 -5.03
CA ILE A 377 -27.90 -9.53 -3.75
C ILE A 377 -26.99 -10.70 -3.39
N ARG A 378 -26.57 -11.52 -4.36
CA ARG A 378 -25.58 -12.57 -4.13
C ARG A 378 -24.29 -11.97 -3.58
N ARG A 379 -23.76 -10.97 -4.29
CA ARG A 379 -22.48 -10.33 -3.99
C ARG A 379 -22.46 -9.67 -2.62
N ALA A 380 -23.44 -8.82 -2.33
CA ALA A 380 -23.55 -8.11 -1.07
C ALA A 380 -23.76 -9.08 0.11
N THR A 381 -24.58 -10.12 -0.06
CA THR A 381 -24.82 -11.10 1.01
C THR A 381 -23.56 -11.91 1.32
N LEU A 382 -22.85 -12.38 0.29
CA LEU A 382 -21.58 -13.09 0.47
C LEU A 382 -20.51 -12.21 1.12
N ASP A 383 -20.35 -10.97 0.64
CA ASP A 383 -19.33 -10.06 1.14
C ASP A 383 -19.63 -9.54 2.55
N ILE A 384 -20.90 -9.31 2.92
CA ILE A 384 -21.24 -8.74 4.23
C ILE A 384 -21.43 -9.85 5.29
N THR A 385 -21.97 -11.01 4.89
CA THR A 385 -22.44 -12.03 5.85
C THR A 385 -21.81 -13.41 5.67
N GLY A 386 -21.00 -13.63 4.63
CA GLY A 386 -20.31 -14.91 4.41
C GLY A 386 -21.25 -16.08 4.10
N ARG A 387 -22.47 -15.83 3.61
CA ARG A 387 -23.44 -16.86 3.23
C ARG A 387 -24.15 -16.53 1.92
N LEU A 388 -24.82 -17.54 1.36
CA LEU A 388 -25.77 -17.33 0.27
C LEU A 388 -27.04 -16.60 0.77
N PRO A 389 -27.65 -15.73 -0.05
CA PRO A 389 -28.98 -15.21 0.24
C PRO A 389 -30.03 -16.33 0.18
N LEU A 390 -31.01 -16.26 1.06
CA LEU A 390 -32.13 -17.20 1.09
C LEU A 390 -33.08 -16.88 -0.07
N GLU A 391 -33.80 -17.88 -0.60
CA GLU A 391 -34.69 -17.69 -1.77
C GLU A 391 -35.70 -16.57 -1.58
N HIS A 392 -36.30 -16.46 -0.39
CA HIS A 392 -37.26 -15.40 -0.09
C HIS A 392 -36.60 -14.01 0.00
N GLU A 393 -35.33 -13.92 0.42
CA GLU A 393 -34.57 -12.66 0.43
C GLU A 393 -34.28 -12.19 -0.99
N ILE A 394 -33.94 -13.13 -1.89
CA ILE A 394 -33.73 -12.87 -3.31
C ILE A 394 -35.01 -12.35 -3.95
N GLN A 395 -36.12 -13.08 -3.80
CA GLN A 395 -37.41 -12.70 -4.37
C GLN A 395 -37.87 -11.33 -3.85
N GLN A 396 -37.74 -11.08 -2.55
CA GLN A 396 -38.09 -9.80 -1.95
C GLN A 396 -37.28 -8.65 -2.55
N PHE A 397 -35.95 -8.80 -2.69
CA PHE A 397 -35.09 -7.74 -3.22
C PHE A 397 -35.32 -7.46 -4.71
N VAL A 398 -35.44 -8.50 -5.52
CA VAL A 398 -35.64 -8.36 -6.97
C VAL A 398 -37.01 -7.75 -7.28
N SER A 399 -38.04 -8.09 -6.49
CA SER A 399 -39.38 -7.50 -6.63
C SER A 399 -39.52 -6.09 -6.04
N ASP A 400 -38.50 -5.59 -5.34
CA ASP A 400 -38.52 -4.25 -4.76
C ASP A 400 -38.24 -3.20 -5.84
N GLU A 401 -39.18 -2.28 -6.02
CA GLU A 401 -39.10 -1.19 -7.00
C GLU A 401 -38.58 0.12 -6.41
N ARG A 402 -38.25 0.15 -5.11
CA ARG A 402 -37.75 1.37 -4.46
C ARG A 402 -36.38 1.77 -5.03
N PRO A 403 -36.16 3.07 -5.30
CA PRO A 403 -34.89 3.55 -5.87
C PRO A 403 -33.69 3.34 -4.93
N ASP A 404 -33.92 3.24 -3.62
CA ASP A 404 -32.91 3.03 -2.57
C ASP A 404 -32.78 1.57 -2.11
N LYS A 405 -33.39 0.60 -2.82
CA LYS A 405 -33.40 -0.82 -2.41
C LYS A 405 -32.02 -1.41 -2.15
N HIS A 406 -30.99 -0.98 -2.88
CA HIS A 406 -29.60 -1.42 -2.72
C HIS A 406 -29.05 -1.03 -1.34
N ALA A 407 -29.26 0.23 -0.93
CA ALA A 407 -28.85 0.72 0.38
C ALA A 407 -29.61 0.02 1.50
N LEU A 408 -30.92 -0.19 1.33
CA LEU A 408 -31.75 -0.91 2.28
C LEU A 408 -31.33 -2.38 2.45
N LEU A 409 -30.88 -3.03 1.38
CA LEU A 409 -30.32 -4.38 1.46
C LEU A 409 -29.02 -4.36 2.28
N VAL A 410 -28.10 -3.44 1.99
CA VAL A 410 -26.82 -3.31 2.71
C VAL A 410 -27.07 -3.07 4.20
N ASP A 411 -27.98 -2.17 4.56
CA ASP A 411 -28.36 -1.91 5.95
C ASP A 411 -28.89 -3.17 6.65
N ARG A 412 -29.82 -3.88 6.01
CA ARG A 412 -30.38 -5.13 6.54
C ARG A 412 -29.30 -6.18 6.79
N LEU A 413 -28.32 -6.29 5.89
CA LEU A 413 -27.22 -7.25 6.03
C LEU A 413 -26.27 -6.85 7.17
N LEU A 414 -25.94 -5.57 7.29
CA LEU A 414 -25.09 -5.03 8.37
C LEU A 414 -25.74 -5.11 9.76
N ASP A 415 -27.06 -5.07 9.82
CA ASP A 415 -27.83 -5.23 11.07
C ASP A 415 -28.06 -6.70 11.44
N SER A 416 -27.74 -7.64 10.53
CA SER A 416 -27.89 -9.07 10.80
C SER A 416 -26.77 -9.60 11.71
N PRO A 417 -27.04 -10.58 12.58
CA PRO A 417 -26.00 -11.22 13.39
C PRO A 417 -24.87 -11.86 12.56
N ALA A 418 -25.17 -12.27 11.32
CA ALA A 418 -24.24 -12.91 10.40
C ALA A 418 -23.10 -11.98 9.97
N TYR A 419 -23.32 -10.65 9.95
CA TYR A 419 -22.24 -9.68 9.75
C TYR A 419 -21.16 -9.82 10.83
N GLY A 420 -21.57 -9.79 12.10
CA GLY A 420 -20.65 -9.92 13.22
C GLY A 420 -19.95 -11.28 13.27
N GLU A 421 -20.63 -12.37 12.93
CA GLU A 421 -20.01 -13.71 12.85
C GLU A 421 -18.91 -13.75 11.78
N PHE A 422 -19.25 -13.32 10.56
CA PHE A 422 -18.32 -13.38 9.45
C PHE A 422 -17.10 -12.47 9.64
N PHE A 423 -17.31 -11.21 10.05
CA PHE A 423 -16.20 -10.29 10.30
C PHE A 423 -15.41 -10.67 11.55
N ALA A 424 -16.03 -11.24 12.59
CA ALA A 424 -15.29 -11.77 13.74
C ALA A 424 -14.37 -12.90 13.33
N LYS A 425 -14.80 -13.82 12.44
CA LYS A 425 -13.96 -14.91 11.94
C LYS A 425 -12.74 -14.38 11.18
N LYS A 426 -12.93 -13.34 10.37
CA LYS A 426 -11.83 -12.69 9.65
C LYS A 426 -10.81 -12.08 10.61
N TRP A 427 -11.28 -11.25 11.55
CA TRP A 427 -10.40 -10.64 12.54
C TRP A 427 -9.75 -11.64 13.48
N SER A 428 -10.47 -12.69 13.86
CA SER A 428 -9.99 -13.79 14.68
C SER A 428 -8.75 -14.46 14.07
N ALA A 429 -8.70 -14.60 12.74
CA ALA A 429 -7.53 -15.16 12.06
C ALA A 429 -6.28 -14.29 12.21
N ILE A 430 -6.38 -13.00 11.91
CA ILE A 430 -5.22 -12.08 11.94
C ILE A 430 -4.86 -11.60 13.35
N LEU A 431 -5.79 -11.68 14.31
CA LEU A 431 -5.51 -11.52 15.74
C LEU A 431 -5.00 -12.83 16.38
N ARG A 432 -4.60 -13.80 15.55
CA ARG A 432 -3.99 -15.07 15.93
C ARG A 432 -4.83 -15.93 16.89
N ASN A 433 -6.16 -15.77 16.93
CA ASN A 433 -7.01 -16.51 17.86
C ASN A 433 -7.03 -18.00 17.49
N LYS A 434 -6.35 -18.80 18.32
CA LYS A 434 -6.22 -20.25 18.18
C LYS A 434 -6.08 -20.90 19.55
N ARG A 435 -6.15 -22.22 19.56
CA ARG A 435 -5.90 -23.09 20.72
C ARG A 435 -4.81 -24.09 20.39
N ASP A 436 -3.82 -24.21 21.26
CA ASP A 436 -2.83 -25.28 21.23
C ASP A 436 -3.32 -26.52 21.99
N ASN A 437 -4.23 -26.35 22.95
CA ASN A 437 -4.83 -27.46 23.70
C ASN A 437 -6.22 -27.10 24.27
N SER A 438 -6.91 -28.08 24.88
CA SER A 438 -8.27 -27.89 25.40
C SER A 438 -8.39 -26.89 26.56
N GLY A 439 -7.30 -26.61 27.29
CA GLY A 439 -7.28 -25.65 28.39
C GLY A 439 -7.45 -24.20 27.94
N GLU A 440 -7.16 -23.89 26.68
CA GLU A 440 -7.27 -22.55 26.06
C GLU A 440 -8.63 -22.30 25.40
N GLN A 441 -9.54 -23.29 25.49
CA GLN A 441 -10.83 -23.23 24.83
C GLN A 441 -11.68 -22.06 25.29
N PHE A 442 -11.75 -21.85 26.60
CA PHE A 442 -12.56 -20.79 27.15
C PHE A 442 -12.12 -19.42 26.63
N GLY A 443 -10.83 -19.08 26.74
CA GLY A 443 -10.35 -17.76 26.34
C GLY A 443 -10.48 -17.51 24.85
N SER A 444 -10.24 -18.53 24.01
CA SER A 444 -10.35 -18.39 22.56
C SER A 444 -11.81 -18.19 22.11
N TYR A 445 -12.76 -18.87 22.76
CA TYR A 445 -14.19 -18.71 22.47
C TYR A 445 -14.71 -17.37 22.99
N ALA A 446 -14.33 -16.99 24.22
CA ALA A 446 -14.69 -15.71 24.81
C ALA A 446 -14.17 -14.54 23.97
N PHE A 447 -12.96 -14.66 23.42
CA PHE A 447 -12.40 -13.63 22.55
C PHE A 447 -13.19 -13.52 21.25
N TYR A 448 -13.48 -14.64 20.57
CA TYR A 448 -14.32 -14.63 19.37
C TYR A 448 -15.71 -14.04 19.61
N ASP A 449 -16.37 -14.43 20.70
CA ASP A 449 -17.69 -13.89 21.06
C ASP A 449 -17.63 -12.39 21.35
N TRP A 450 -16.56 -11.91 21.98
CA TRP A 450 -16.33 -10.48 22.16
C TRP A 450 -16.15 -9.76 20.82
N LEU A 451 -15.32 -10.28 19.90
CA LEU A 451 -15.14 -9.70 18.55
C LEU A 451 -16.50 -9.58 17.84
N LYS A 452 -17.28 -10.66 17.84
CA LYS A 452 -18.62 -10.73 17.24
C LYS A 452 -19.57 -9.69 17.82
N GLN A 453 -19.62 -9.57 19.14
CA GLN A 453 -20.47 -8.59 19.83
C GLN A 453 -20.03 -7.15 19.54
N SER A 454 -18.72 -6.88 19.56
CA SER A 454 -18.18 -5.56 19.24
C SER A 454 -18.51 -5.11 17.82
N LEU A 455 -18.39 -6.01 16.85
CA LEU A 455 -18.71 -5.73 15.44
C LEU A 455 -20.22 -5.50 15.24
N ASN A 456 -21.07 -6.37 15.80
CA ASN A 456 -22.53 -6.20 15.69
C ASN A 456 -23.01 -4.90 16.36
N GLY A 457 -22.45 -4.58 17.52
CA GLY A 457 -22.70 -3.33 18.25
C GLY A 457 -22.04 -2.10 17.64
N ASN A 458 -21.23 -2.26 16.58
CA ASN A 458 -20.49 -1.20 15.91
C ASN A 458 -19.64 -0.37 16.88
N VAL A 459 -18.90 -1.03 17.79
CA VAL A 459 -17.93 -0.36 18.64
C VAL A 459 -16.95 0.40 17.74
N PRO A 460 -16.74 1.71 17.97
CA PRO A 460 -15.79 2.50 17.17
C PRO A 460 -14.43 1.81 17.09
N TYR A 461 -13.86 1.74 15.89
CA TYR A 461 -12.66 0.92 15.66
C TYR A 461 -11.46 1.38 16.49
N ASP A 462 -11.29 2.68 16.74
CA ASP A 462 -10.29 3.22 17.66
C ASP A 462 -10.45 2.69 19.09
N GLN A 463 -11.68 2.68 19.61
CA GLN A 463 -11.98 2.14 20.94
C GLN A 463 -11.79 0.63 20.98
N TRP A 464 -12.16 -0.07 19.91
CA TRP A 464 -12.00 -1.51 19.78
C TRP A 464 -10.52 -1.92 19.78
N VAL A 465 -9.68 -1.22 19.00
CA VAL A 465 -8.22 -1.43 19.01
C VAL A 465 -7.60 -1.05 20.34
N SER A 466 -8.06 0.05 20.95
CA SER A 466 -7.62 0.46 22.30
C SER A 466 -7.88 -0.65 23.33
N GLN A 467 -9.04 -1.29 23.31
CA GLN A 467 -9.38 -2.41 24.19
C GLN A 467 -8.48 -3.65 23.98
N ILE A 468 -8.02 -3.90 22.75
CA ILE A 468 -7.06 -4.98 22.45
C ILE A 468 -5.66 -4.62 22.97
N LEU A 469 -5.14 -3.45 22.62
CA LEU A 469 -3.79 -3.03 22.98
C LEU A 469 -3.61 -2.88 24.50
N THR A 470 -4.62 -2.34 25.17
CA THR A 470 -4.58 -2.05 26.62
C THR A 470 -5.13 -3.18 27.48
N ALA A 471 -5.51 -4.32 26.89
CA ALA A 471 -6.09 -5.46 27.58
C ALA A 471 -5.33 -5.83 28.85
N SER A 472 -6.07 -6.07 29.93
CA SER A 472 -5.54 -6.31 31.28
C SER A 472 -6.53 -7.14 32.10
N GLY A 473 -6.02 -8.11 32.85
CA GLY A 473 -6.82 -9.12 33.55
C GLY A 473 -6.67 -10.50 32.90
N SER A 474 -7.73 -11.30 33.01
CA SER A 474 -7.82 -12.67 32.49
C SER A 474 -8.86 -12.74 31.37
N SER A 475 -8.87 -13.81 30.59
CA SER A 475 -9.88 -14.01 29.53
C SER A 475 -11.33 -14.01 30.05
N VAL A 476 -11.54 -14.25 31.34
CA VAL A 476 -12.87 -14.23 32.00
C VAL A 476 -13.45 -12.81 32.10
N ASN A 477 -12.62 -11.81 32.38
CA ASN A 477 -13.06 -10.43 32.61
C ASN A 477 -12.57 -9.44 31.54
N SER A 478 -11.58 -9.84 30.73
CA SER A 478 -11.05 -9.09 29.60
C SER A 478 -10.69 -10.05 28.47
N PRO A 479 -11.68 -10.55 27.69
CA PRO A 479 -11.42 -11.48 26.59
C PRO A 479 -10.31 -11.06 25.59
N PRO A 480 -10.09 -9.76 25.28
CA PRO A 480 -9.00 -9.34 24.40
C PRO A 480 -7.58 -9.72 24.86
N VAL A 481 -7.38 -10.12 26.12
CA VAL A 481 -6.07 -10.63 26.59
C VAL A 481 -5.66 -11.94 25.89
N ALA A 482 -6.58 -12.62 25.21
CA ALA A 482 -6.25 -13.75 24.35
C ALA A 482 -5.21 -13.38 23.28
N TRP A 483 -5.26 -12.15 22.73
CA TRP A 483 -4.21 -11.69 21.82
C TRP A 483 -2.83 -11.64 22.52
N LEU A 484 -2.74 -11.10 23.74
CA LEU A 484 -1.49 -11.04 24.52
C LEU A 484 -0.96 -12.43 24.93
N ARG A 485 -1.83 -13.44 25.01
CA ARG A 485 -1.44 -14.84 25.20
C ARG A 485 -0.67 -15.37 23.99
N GLU A 486 -1.12 -15.04 22.78
CA GLU A 486 -0.49 -15.47 21.53
C GLU A 486 0.78 -14.65 21.22
N VAL A 487 0.73 -13.32 21.34
CA VAL A 487 1.89 -12.44 21.24
C VAL A 487 2.61 -12.30 22.60
N ASN A 488 3.16 -13.42 23.06
CA ASN A 488 3.63 -13.57 24.44
C ASN A 488 4.96 -12.86 24.76
N ASN A 489 5.63 -12.26 23.78
CA ASN A 489 6.88 -11.51 23.95
C ASN A 489 6.79 -10.12 23.29
N THR A 490 7.69 -9.22 23.68
CA THR A 490 7.67 -7.82 23.21
C THR A 490 7.80 -7.71 21.70
N GLU A 491 8.67 -8.52 21.09
CA GLU A 491 8.92 -8.52 19.65
C GLU A 491 7.63 -8.85 18.88
N SER A 492 6.97 -9.95 19.24
CA SER A 492 5.70 -10.33 18.59
C SER A 492 4.59 -9.28 18.76
N ARG A 493 4.54 -8.56 19.89
CA ARG A 493 3.57 -7.48 20.11
C ARG A 493 3.84 -6.26 19.24
N VAL A 494 5.11 -5.87 19.12
CA VAL A 494 5.55 -4.75 18.27
C VAL A 494 5.23 -5.04 16.82
N GLU A 495 5.66 -6.22 16.37
CA GLU A 495 5.54 -6.64 14.98
C GLU A 495 4.06 -6.78 14.59
N ASP A 496 3.22 -7.40 15.43
CA ASP A 496 1.78 -7.50 15.15
C ASP A 496 1.06 -6.16 15.25
N ALA A 497 1.29 -5.36 16.28
CA ALA A 497 0.59 -4.09 16.43
C ALA A 497 0.91 -3.13 15.28
N ALA A 498 2.17 -3.08 14.84
CA ALA A 498 2.57 -2.28 13.69
C ALA A 498 1.97 -2.79 12.38
N GLN A 499 1.99 -4.11 12.13
CA GLN A 499 1.47 -4.67 10.89
C GLN A 499 -0.06 -4.61 10.82
N LEU A 500 -0.76 -5.01 11.89
CA LEU A 500 -2.23 -5.09 11.93
C LEU A 500 -2.89 -3.73 11.86
N PHE A 501 -2.38 -2.77 12.64
CA PHE A 501 -3.07 -1.50 12.88
C PHE A 501 -2.46 -0.34 12.11
N LEU A 502 -1.18 -0.41 11.71
CA LEU A 502 -0.49 0.66 10.98
C LEU A 502 -0.05 0.26 9.57
N GLY A 503 -0.15 -1.01 9.20
CA GLY A 503 0.34 -1.51 7.91
C GLY A 503 1.85 -1.38 7.77
N GLN A 504 2.59 -1.32 8.89
CA GLN A 504 4.04 -1.15 8.92
C GLN A 504 4.74 -2.43 9.33
N ARG A 505 5.72 -2.87 8.53
CA ARG A 505 6.46 -4.12 8.74
C ARG A 505 7.82 -3.86 9.38
N LEU A 506 7.80 -3.65 10.71
CA LEU A 506 9.00 -3.25 11.47
C LEU A 506 10.02 -4.37 11.72
N GLN A 507 9.77 -5.62 11.30
CA GLN A 507 10.62 -6.78 11.63
C GLN A 507 12.09 -6.56 11.23
N CYS A 508 12.34 -5.96 10.06
CA CYS A 508 13.71 -5.69 9.63
C CYS A 508 14.40 -4.63 10.51
N ALA A 509 13.64 -3.62 10.95
CA ALA A 509 14.11 -2.51 11.80
C ALA A 509 14.68 -3.01 13.14
N ARG A 510 14.24 -4.18 13.61
CA ARG A 510 14.73 -4.80 14.86
C ARG A 510 16.24 -4.98 14.90
N CYS A 511 16.85 -5.40 13.79
CA CYS A 511 18.26 -5.77 13.75
C CYS A 511 19.15 -4.73 13.04
N HIS A 512 18.58 -3.99 12.09
CA HIS A 512 19.23 -2.91 11.35
C HIS A 512 18.16 -1.97 10.83
N HIS A 513 18.49 -0.75 10.40
CA HIS A 513 17.51 0.14 9.78
C HIS A 513 16.85 -0.52 8.56
N HIS A 514 15.56 -0.31 8.37
CA HIS A 514 14.73 -1.01 7.39
C HIS A 514 15.26 -0.79 5.96
N PRO A 515 15.42 -1.83 5.14
CA PRO A 515 16.04 -1.66 3.83
C PRO A 515 15.18 -0.85 2.87
N PHE A 516 13.86 -0.98 2.93
CA PHE A 516 12.93 -0.36 1.98
C PHE A 516 12.10 0.79 2.55
N GLU A 517 12.41 1.22 3.79
CA GLU A 517 11.67 2.25 4.53
C GLU A 517 12.62 3.05 5.40
N LYS A 518 12.12 4.16 5.94
CA LYS A 518 12.88 5.08 6.81
C LYS A 518 13.02 4.64 8.26
N TRP A 519 12.41 3.50 8.65
CA TRP A 519 12.37 3.06 10.03
C TRP A 519 13.72 2.55 10.52
N SER A 520 14.25 3.18 11.55
CA SER A 520 15.50 2.82 12.19
C SER A 520 15.33 1.78 13.30
N GLN A 521 16.46 1.24 13.76
CA GLN A 521 16.48 0.40 14.96
C GLN A 521 16.00 1.17 16.20
N LYS A 522 16.30 2.47 16.29
CA LYS A 522 15.78 3.33 17.36
C LYS A 522 14.24 3.34 17.34
N ASP A 523 13.63 3.55 16.19
CA ASP A 523 12.16 3.61 16.05
C ASP A 523 11.52 2.29 16.49
N TYR A 524 12.10 1.14 16.09
CA TYR A 524 11.64 -0.18 16.54
C TYR A 524 11.61 -0.28 18.07
N PHE A 525 12.71 0.08 18.74
CA PHE A 525 12.81 -0.06 20.19
C PHE A 525 12.02 1.01 20.95
N GLN A 526 11.86 2.22 20.41
CA GLN A 526 10.92 3.21 20.95
C GLN A 526 9.47 2.70 20.88
N PHE A 527 9.08 2.09 19.76
CA PHE A 527 7.77 1.46 19.67
C PHE A 527 7.65 0.26 20.63
N ALA A 528 8.72 -0.52 20.81
CA ALA A 528 8.77 -1.62 21.78
C ALA A 528 8.59 -1.18 23.23
N ALA A 529 9.03 0.03 23.58
CA ALA A 529 8.89 0.56 24.94
C ALA A 529 7.41 0.70 25.37
N PHE A 530 6.45 0.80 24.44
CA PHE A 530 5.02 0.75 24.77
C PHE A 530 4.57 -0.56 25.42
N PHE A 531 5.26 -1.68 25.13
CA PHE A 531 4.92 -3.00 25.67
C PHE A 531 5.83 -3.42 26.83
N SER A 532 6.80 -2.59 27.22
CA SER A 532 7.82 -2.88 28.24
C SER A 532 7.24 -3.18 29.63
N THR A 533 6.10 -2.60 29.98
CA THR A 533 5.46 -2.75 31.29
C THR A 533 4.52 -3.95 31.35
N VAL A 534 4.18 -4.58 30.23
CA VAL A 534 3.28 -5.75 30.18
C VAL A 534 3.92 -6.93 30.91
N SER A 535 3.17 -7.51 31.85
CA SER A 535 3.63 -8.61 32.69
C SER A 535 2.58 -9.71 32.72
N ARG A 536 3.05 -10.93 32.46
CA ARG A 536 2.25 -12.15 32.58
C ARG A 536 2.25 -12.59 34.05
N LYS A 537 1.08 -12.90 34.61
CA LYS A 537 0.91 -13.52 35.93
C LYS A 537 0.05 -14.78 35.85
N GLU A 538 0.08 -15.57 36.91
CA GLU A 538 -0.79 -16.74 37.06
C GLU A 538 -2.26 -16.30 36.99
N GLY A 539 -3.02 -16.92 36.07
CA GLY A 539 -4.45 -16.68 35.94
C GLY A 539 -5.28 -17.82 36.56
N PRO A 540 -6.56 -17.95 36.19
CA PRO A 540 -7.44 -19.00 36.71
C PRO A 540 -6.93 -20.42 36.47
N THR A 541 -6.23 -20.64 35.35
CA THR A 541 -5.55 -21.90 35.01
C THR A 541 -4.16 -21.60 34.42
N PRO A 542 -3.24 -22.59 34.35
CA PRO A 542 -1.94 -22.42 33.69
C PRO A 542 -2.04 -21.98 32.22
N GLU A 543 -3.06 -22.47 31.51
CA GLU A 543 -3.36 -22.20 30.10
C GLU A 543 -4.06 -20.85 29.88
N GLU A 544 -4.68 -20.28 30.91
CA GLU A 544 -5.38 -18.99 30.88
C GLU A 544 -4.67 -17.98 31.80
N PRO A 545 -3.48 -17.48 31.44
CA PRO A 545 -2.76 -16.51 32.25
C PRO A 545 -3.48 -15.17 32.32
N MET A 546 -3.14 -14.36 33.32
CA MET A 546 -3.54 -12.96 33.36
C MET A 546 -2.40 -12.04 32.90
N PHE A 547 -2.75 -10.90 32.33
CA PHE A 547 -1.80 -9.87 31.92
C PHE A 547 -2.10 -8.56 32.66
N VAL A 548 -1.06 -7.86 33.10
CA VAL A 548 -1.18 -6.57 33.78
C VAL A 548 -0.06 -5.63 33.35
N SER A 549 -0.31 -4.32 33.39
CA SER A 549 0.75 -3.31 33.25
C SER A 549 1.43 -3.10 34.61
N ARG A 550 2.75 -3.25 34.67
CA ARG A 550 3.54 -3.03 35.91
C ARG A 550 3.73 -1.55 36.17
N VAL A 551 3.81 -1.18 37.44
CA VAL A 551 4.23 0.15 37.86
C VAL A 551 5.75 0.30 37.65
N ALA A 552 6.13 0.79 36.48
CA ALA A 552 7.52 0.98 36.08
C ALA A 552 7.59 2.05 35.01
N ARG A 553 8.71 2.80 34.96
CA ARG A 553 8.97 3.71 33.84
C ARG A 553 9.13 2.87 32.57
N PRO A 554 8.33 3.11 31.51
CA PRO A 554 8.46 2.35 30.27
C PRO A 554 9.74 2.73 29.55
N SER A 555 10.49 1.72 29.13
CA SER A 555 11.69 1.90 28.30
C SER A 555 12.01 0.61 27.54
N ALA A 556 12.80 0.74 26.47
CA ALA A 556 13.42 -0.39 25.80
C ALA A 556 14.90 -0.11 25.56
N ARG A 557 15.74 -1.13 25.83
CA ARG A 557 17.18 -0.99 25.66
C ARG A 557 17.59 -1.18 24.20
N HIS A 558 18.20 -0.17 23.61
CA HIS A 558 18.76 -0.27 22.26
C HIS A 558 19.90 -1.30 22.26
N PRO A 559 19.88 -2.35 21.42
CA PRO A 559 20.79 -3.49 21.54
C PRO A 559 22.24 -3.13 21.25
N LYS A 560 22.46 -2.14 20.38
CA LYS A 560 23.79 -1.67 19.99
C LYS A 560 24.40 -0.62 20.92
N THR A 561 23.70 0.49 21.17
CA THR A 561 24.19 1.60 22.01
C THR A 561 24.06 1.32 23.50
N GLY A 562 23.14 0.42 23.89
CA GLY A 562 22.80 0.16 25.29
C GLY A 562 21.97 1.25 25.96
N GLU A 563 21.55 2.27 25.21
CA GLU A 563 20.69 3.37 25.65
C GLU A 563 19.28 2.87 26.00
N GLU A 564 18.69 3.44 27.05
CA GLU A 564 17.29 3.19 27.42
C GLU A 564 16.40 4.21 26.69
N LEU A 565 15.61 3.72 25.73
CA LEU A 565 14.76 4.55 24.88
C LEU A 565 13.35 4.67 25.48
N PRO A 566 12.78 5.88 25.57
CA PRO A 566 11.39 6.08 25.98
C PRO A 566 10.42 5.64 24.87
N PRO A 567 9.13 5.41 25.19
CA PRO A 567 8.11 5.15 24.18
C PRO A 567 7.95 6.32 23.23
N ALA A 568 7.80 6.03 21.94
CA ALA A 568 7.44 7.00 20.90
C ALA A 568 6.65 6.29 19.79
N GLY A 569 5.62 6.97 19.26
CA GLY A 569 4.96 6.52 18.03
C GLY A 569 5.90 6.62 16.83
N LEU A 570 5.56 5.97 15.72
CA LEU A 570 6.36 6.12 14.49
C LEU A 570 6.29 7.57 13.99
N ASP A 571 7.44 8.21 13.75
CA ASP A 571 7.58 9.67 13.54
C ASP A 571 7.04 10.56 14.70
N GLY A 572 6.76 9.96 15.86
CA GLY A 572 6.30 10.67 17.04
C GLY A 572 7.47 11.18 17.90
N PRO A 573 7.25 12.23 18.71
CA PRO A 573 8.23 12.63 19.70
C PRO A 573 8.33 11.58 20.82
N ASP A 574 9.47 11.59 21.51
CA ASP A 574 9.67 10.86 22.77
C ASP A 574 8.58 11.22 23.79
N LEU A 575 7.99 10.21 24.43
CA LEU A 575 6.95 10.38 25.44
C LEU A 575 7.50 10.15 26.86
N ASP A 576 7.26 11.12 27.76
CA ASP A 576 7.50 10.94 29.19
C ASP A 576 6.24 10.40 29.86
N VAL A 577 6.18 9.07 30.02
CA VAL A 577 5.07 8.37 30.67
C VAL A 577 5.42 8.08 32.13
N ALA A 578 4.56 8.51 33.06
CA ALA A 578 4.80 8.28 34.48
C ALA A 578 4.69 6.78 34.84
N PRO A 579 5.46 6.27 35.82
CA PRO A 579 5.49 4.84 36.13
C PRO A 579 4.14 4.18 36.46
N ALA A 580 3.15 4.95 36.94
CA ALA A 580 1.83 4.44 37.29
C ALA A 580 0.84 4.41 36.12
N GLN A 581 1.22 4.96 34.96
CA GLN A 581 0.38 5.03 33.77
C GLN A 581 0.72 3.89 32.81
N ASP A 582 -0.29 3.37 32.12
CA ASP A 582 -0.08 2.35 31.11
C ASP A 582 0.39 3.01 29.79
N PRO A 583 1.64 2.80 29.34
CA PRO A 583 2.11 3.38 28.09
C PRO A 583 1.27 2.95 26.88
N ARG A 584 0.62 1.79 26.92
CA ARG A 584 -0.23 1.30 25.82
C ARG A 584 -1.46 2.17 25.58
N GLN A 585 -1.92 2.91 26.59
CA GLN A 585 -2.99 3.89 26.40
C GLN A 585 -2.53 5.03 25.48
N TYR A 586 -1.32 5.54 25.68
CA TYR A 586 -0.74 6.56 24.82
C TYR A 586 -0.53 6.07 23.39
N LEU A 587 -0.18 4.79 23.21
CA LEU A 587 -0.11 4.18 21.89
C LEU A 587 -1.48 4.20 21.20
N ALA A 588 -2.54 3.76 21.89
CA ALA A 588 -3.90 3.78 21.35
C ALA A 588 -4.39 5.21 21.04
N ASP A 589 -4.08 6.18 21.90
CA ASP A 589 -4.42 7.58 21.70
C ASP A 589 -3.65 8.18 20.49
N TRP A 590 -2.38 7.82 20.30
CA TRP A 590 -1.60 8.22 19.13
C TRP A 590 -2.12 7.59 17.83
N MET A 591 -2.51 6.31 17.87
CA MET A 591 -3.09 5.62 16.71
C MET A 591 -4.40 6.27 16.26
N SER A 592 -5.26 6.61 17.22
CA SER A 592 -6.58 7.20 16.97
C SER A 592 -6.56 8.72 16.70
N SER A 593 -5.39 9.36 16.77
CA SER A 593 -5.23 10.77 16.41
C SER A 593 -5.66 11.02 14.96
N LYS A 594 -6.34 12.15 14.73
CA LYS A 594 -6.80 12.56 13.39
C LYS A 594 -5.66 12.77 12.40
N ASP A 595 -4.48 13.10 12.91
CA ASP A 595 -3.28 13.36 12.11
C ASP A 595 -2.41 12.11 11.92
N ASN A 596 -2.83 10.94 12.44
CA ASN A 596 -2.08 9.70 12.26
C ASN A 596 -2.16 9.25 10.79
N PRO A 597 -1.03 9.12 10.07
CA PRO A 597 -1.04 8.83 8.63
C PRO A 597 -1.20 7.34 8.31
N PHE A 598 -1.30 6.46 9.31
CA PHE A 598 -1.23 5.01 9.14
C PHE A 598 -2.54 4.30 9.52
N PHE A 599 -3.10 4.64 10.68
CA PHE A 599 -4.15 3.85 11.34
C PHE A 599 -5.43 3.70 10.50
N ALA A 600 -6.00 4.82 10.06
CA ALA A 600 -7.21 4.82 9.24
C ALA A 600 -6.97 4.22 7.84
N ARG A 601 -5.85 4.57 7.19
CA ARG A 601 -5.50 4.08 5.84
C ARG A 601 -5.38 2.55 5.79
N THR A 602 -4.74 1.96 6.81
CA THR A 602 -4.55 0.51 6.89
C THR A 602 -5.88 -0.23 6.94
N LEU A 603 -6.79 0.22 7.81
CA LEU A 603 -8.10 -0.41 7.92
C LEU A 603 -8.94 -0.23 6.66
N VAL A 604 -8.99 1.01 6.13
CA VAL A 604 -9.73 1.33 4.91
C VAL A 604 -9.28 0.45 3.76
N ASN A 605 -7.98 0.28 3.56
CA ASN A 605 -7.45 -0.57 2.50
C ASN A 605 -7.77 -2.05 2.70
N ARG A 606 -7.73 -2.54 3.95
CA ARG A 606 -8.12 -3.93 4.28
C ARG A 606 -9.59 -4.19 3.95
N TYR A 607 -10.48 -3.25 4.27
CA TYR A 607 -11.90 -3.36 3.95
C TYR A 607 -12.14 -3.19 2.45
N TRP A 608 -11.43 -2.26 1.80
CA TRP A 608 -11.48 -2.09 0.36
C TRP A 608 -11.13 -3.40 -0.37
N LYS A 609 -9.99 -4.03 -0.03
CA LYS A 609 -9.60 -5.33 -0.62
C LYS A 609 -10.67 -6.40 -0.40
N HIS A 610 -11.26 -6.45 0.80
CA HIS A 610 -12.34 -7.40 1.10
C HIS A 610 -13.51 -7.27 0.11
N PHE A 611 -13.98 -6.07 -0.17
CA PHE A 611 -15.12 -5.85 -1.06
C PHE A 611 -14.73 -5.87 -2.54
N MET A 612 -13.56 -5.31 -2.89
CA MET A 612 -13.11 -5.03 -4.26
C MET A 612 -12.04 -6.00 -4.80
N ALA A 613 -11.77 -7.09 -4.08
CA ALA A 613 -10.80 -8.16 -4.38
C ALA A 613 -9.32 -7.80 -4.27
N VAL A 614 -8.96 -6.58 -4.69
CA VAL A 614 -7.58 -6.08 -4.75
C VAL A 614 -7.49 -4.80 -3.93
N GLY A 615 -6.50 -4.70 -3.05
CA GLY A 615 -6.26 -3.51 -2.25
C GLY A 615 -5.86 -2.30 -3.11
N LEU A 616 -6.13 -1.09 -2.61
CA LEU A 616 -5.54 0.14 -3.17
C LEU A 616 -4.02 0.11 -3.00
N VAL A 617 -3.56 -0.47 -1.89
CA VAL A 617 -2.18 -0.92 -1.67
C VAL A 617 -2.21 -2.44 -1.54
N GLU A 618 -1.33 -3.12 -2.27
CA GLU A 618 -1.22 -4.58 -2.28
C GLU A 618 0.23 -4.98 -2.00
N PRO A 619 0.53 -5.86 -1.02
CA PRO A 619 -0.38 -6.43 -0.03
C PRO A 619 -1.06 -5.39 0.88
N GLU A 620 -2.20 -5.74 1.45
CA GLU A 620 -3.09 -4.81 2.18
C GLU A 620 -2.51 -4.24 3.47
N ASP A 621 -1.51 -4.91 4.03
CA ASP A 621 -0.81 -4.61 5.28
C ASP A 621 0.65 -4.15 5.06
N ASP A 622 0.96 -3.65 3.84
CA ASP A 622 2.28 -3.24 3.40
C ASP A 622 2.27 -1.76 2.93
N MET A 623 1.91 -0.87 3.86
CA MET A 623 1.65 0.57 3.66
C MET A 623 2.92 1.42 3.64
N ARG A 624 3.96 0.92 2.99
CA ARG A 624 5.24 1.62 2.87
C ARG A 624 5.20 2.68 1.78
N VAL A 625 6.01 3.74 1.93
CA VAL A 625 6.16 4.79 0.91
C VAL A 625 6.57 4.22 -0.45
N THR A 626 7.33 3.12 -0.44
CA THR A 626 7.82 2.41 -1.63
C THR A 626 6.80 1.43 -2.25
N ASN A 627 5.58 1.39 -1.71
CA ASN A 627 4.43 0.63 -2.22
C ASN A 627 3.19 1.55 -2.26
N PRO A 628 3.18 2.57 -3.13
CA PRO A 628 2.12 3.58 -3.13
C PRO A 628 0.78 3.00 -3.57
N ALA A 629 -0.30 3.62 -3.11
CA ALA A 629 -1.65 3.26 -3.55
C ALA A 629 -1.85 3.49 -5.06
N THR A 630 -2.63 2.61 -5.70
CA THR A 630 -3.07 2.72 -7.10
C THR A 630 -3.96 3.96 -7.32
N ASN A 631 -4.72 4.33 -6.28
CA ASN A 631 -5.52 5.55 -6.20
C ASN A 631 -5.41 6.17 -4.78
N PRO A 632 -4.37 6.99 -4.51
CA PRO A 632 -4.19 7.61 -3.20
C PRO A 632 -5.28 8.61 -2.84
N GLU A 633 -5.82 9.34 -3.82
CA GLU A 633 -6.89 10.31 -3.58
C GLU A 633 -8.14 9.62 -3.01
N LEU A 634 -8.46 8.43 -3.51
CA LEU A 634 -9.49 7.55 -2.97
C LEU A 634 -9.13 7.05 -1.56
N LEU A 635 -7.93 6.49 -1.37
CA LEU A 635 -7.50 5.97 -0.05
C LEU A 635 -7.56 7.06 1.02
N ASP A 636 -7.07 8.26 0.69
CA ASP A 636 -7.01 9.40 1.59
C ASP A 636 -8.38 9.97 1.91
N SER A 637 -9.27 10.01 0.91
CA SER A 637 -10.63 10.48 1.11
C SER A 637 -11.46 9.50 1.95
N LEU A 638 -11.34 8.20 1.70
CA LEU A 638 -11.98 7.17 2.54
C LEU A 638 -11.40 7.16 3.96
N ALA A 639 -10.07 7.29 4.12
CA ALA A 639 -9.44 7.37 5.45
C ALA A 639 -9.93 8.61 6.23
N ARG A 640 -10.03 9.77 5.56
CA ARG A 640 -10.56 11.00 6.16
C ARG A 640 -12.02 10.83 6.59
N GLN A 641 -12.88 10.32 5.70
CA GLN A 641 -14.29 10.08 6.01
C GLN A 641 -14.44 9.09 7.18
N PHE A 642 -13.59 8.06 7.22
CA PHE A 642 -13.59 7.09 8.31
C PHE A 642 -13.24 7.73 9.66
N VAL A 643 -12.23 8.60 9.71
CA VAL A 643 -11.90 9.40 10.91
C VAL A 643 -13.05 10.35 11.29
N GLU A 644 -13.64 11.04 10.31
CA GLU A 644 -14.75 11.99 10.52
C GLU A 644 -16.02 11.31 11.04
N SER A 645 -16.26 10.05 10.63
CA SER A 645 -17.36 9.23 11.13
C SER A 645 -17.20 8.79 12.59
N GLY A 646 -16.03 9.04 13.21
CA GLY A 646 -15.68 8.49 14.51
C GLY A 646 -15.31 7.01 14.44
N PHE A 647 -14.60 6.62 13.38
CA PHE A 647 -14.13 5.25 13.14
C PHE A 647 -15.26 4.21 13.03
N ASP A 648 -16.36 4.58 12.36
CA ASP A 648 -17.55 3.73 12.16
C ASP A 648 -17.32 2.70 11.04
N LEU A 649 -17.23 1.41 11.41
CA LEU A 649 -16.97 0.32 10.47
C LEU A 649 -18.15 0.11 9.51
N LYS A 650 -19.39 0.15 10.02
CA LYS A 650 -20.59 -0.07 9.20
C LYS A 650 -20.76 1.07 8.19
N GLN A 651 -20.43 2.31 8.54
CA GLN A 651 -20.44 3.44 7.61
C GLN A 651 -19.43 3.26 6.47
N LEU A 652 -18.22 2.77 6.75
CA LEU A 652 -17.24 2.44 5.71
C LEU A 652 -17.77 1.35 4.76
N VAL A 653 -18.40 0.30 5.29
CA VAL A 653 -19.02 -0.75 4.46
C VAL A 653 -20.12 -0.19 3.57
N ARG A 654 -20.97 0.71 4.09
CA ARG A 654 -22.01 1.40 3.30
C ARG A 654 -21.43 2.22 2.17
N GLU A 655 -20.38 3.00 2.45
CA GLU A 655 -19.73 3.85 1.44
C GLU A 655 -19.23 3.00 0.26
N ILE A 656 -18.60 1.85 0.54
CA ILE A 656 -18.11 0.95 -0.51
C ILE A 656 -19.27 0.26 -1.23
N CYS A 657 -20.18 -0.39 -0.50
CA CYS A 657 -21.21 -1.26 -1.10
C CYS A 657 -22.32 -0.49 -1.84
N ASN A 658 -22.53 0.80 -1.51
CA ASN A 658 -23.50 1.65 -2.20
C ASN A 658 -22.91 2.38 -3.43
N SER A 659 -21.61 2.26 -3.68
CA SER A 659 -20.96 2.86 -4.85
C SER A 659 -21.41 2.17 -6.14
N ARG A 660 -21.44 2.92 -7.25
CA ARG A 660 -21.62 2.36 -8.59
C ARG A 660 -20.48 1.40 -8.95
N VAL A 661 -19.26 1.70 -8.52
CA VAL A 661 -18.07 0.86 -8.72
C VAL A 661 -18.27 -0.55 -8.14
N TYR A 662 -18.82 -0.67 -6.93
CA TYR A 662 -19.16 -1.98 -6.34
C TYR A 662 -20.28 -2.71 -7.08
N ARG A 663 -21.09 -2.00 -7.87
CA ARG A 663 -22.18 -2.57 -8.69
C ARG A 663 -21.78 -2.85 -10.13
N LEU A 664 -20.51 -2.67 -10.52
CA LEU A 664 -20.08 -3.03 -11.87
C LEU A 664 -20.16 -4.54 -12.09
N SER A 665 -20.46 -4.96 -13.32
CA SER A 665 -20.40 -6.36 -13.72
C SER A 665 -18.96 -6.86 -13.73
N SER A 666 -18.77 -8.16 -13.47
CA SER A 666 -17.48 -8.83 -13.68
C SER A 666 -17.16 -9.08 -15.16
N ASP A 667 -18.17 -9.03 -16.03
CA ASP A 667 -18.00 -9.20 -17.47
C ASP A 667 -17.18 -8.05 -18.03
N ALA A 668 -15.98 -8.39 -18.50
CA ALA A 668 -15.06 -7.43 -19.07
C ALA A 668 -15.36 -7.16 -20.54
N GLY A 669 -15.29 -5.90 -20.94
CA GLY A 669 -15.22 -5.48 -22.32
C GLY A 669 -13.79 -5.57 -22.88
N PRO A 670 -13.62 -5.42 -24.20
CA PRO A 670 -12.29 -5.49 -24.84
C PRO A 670 -11.32 -4.42 -24.33
N ASN A 671 -11.83 -3.30 -23.83
CA ASN A 671 -11.04 -2.14 -23.39
C ASN A 671 -10.79 -2.10 -21.88
N ASN A 672 -11.25 -3.10 -21.11
CA ASN A 672 -11.04 -3.14 -19.66
C ASN A 672 -10.67 -4.54 -19.11
N VAL A 673 -10.61 -5.56 -19.97
CA VAL A 673 -10.19 -6.93 -19.58
C VAL A 673 -8.78 -6.99 -19.01
N SER A 674 -7.88 -6.10 -19.46
CA SER A 674 -6.51 -5.98 -18.97
C SER A 674 -6.39 -5.13 -17.69
N ASP A 675 -7.46 -4.47 -17.26
CA ASP A 675 -7.45 -3.77 -15.98
C ASP A 675 -7.54 -4.79 -14.84
N THR A 676 -6.59 -4.68 -13.91
CA THR A 676 -6.46 -5.55 -12.74
C THR A 676 -6.43 -4.77 -11.42
N SER A 677 -6.48 -3.43 -11.45
CA SER A 677 -6.27 -2.63 -10.24
C SER A 677 -6.91 -1.23 -10.26
N CYS A 678 -7.51 -0.80 -11.37
CA CYS A 678 -8.17 0.51 -11.48
C CYS A 678 -9.69 0.45 -11.25
N TYR A 679 -10.25 -0.76 -11.09
CA TYR A 679 -11.66 -1.00 -10.73
C TYR A 679 -12.65 -0.56 -11.81
N SER A 680 -12.27 -0.73 -13.08
CA SER A 680 -13.19 -0.56 -14.22
C SER A 680 -14.29 -1.61 -14.30
N ARG A 681 -14.21 -2.66 -13.48
CA ARG A 681 -15.18 -3.75 -13.36
C ARG A 681 -15.08 -4.37 -11.96
N TYR A 682 -16.03 -5.22 -11.61
CA TYR A 682 -15.85 -6.08 -10.44
C TYR A 682 -14.87 -7.20 -10.78
N TYR A 683 -14.00 -7.55 -9.84
CA TYR A 683 -13.07 -8.65 -10.01
C TYR A 683 -13.60 -9.89 -9.30
N PRO A 684 -13.84 -11.01 -10.01
CA PRO A 684 -14.32 -12.23 -9.37
C PRO A 684 -13.39 -12.69 -8.25
N LYS A 685 -13.97 -12.89 -7.06
CA LYS A 685 -13.28 -13.39 -5.86
C LYS A 685 -13.71 -14.81 -5.61
N ARG A 686 -12.77 -15.67 -5.29
CA ARG A 686 -13.11 -17.00 -4.83
C ARG A 686 -13.77 -16.94 -3.45
N LEU A 687 -14.73 -17.82 -3.20
CA LEU A 687 -15.30 -18.00 -1.87
C LEU A 687 -14.26 -18.59 -0.90
N GLN A 688 -14.22 -18.05 0.31
CA GLN A 688 -13.36 -18.52 1.40
C GLN A 688 -13.73 -19.95 1.82
N ALA A 689 -12.79 -20.69 2.40
CA ALA A 689 -12.95 -22.09 2.81
C ALA A 689 -14.21 -22.34 3.65
N GLU A 690 -14.48 -21.47 4.61
CA GLU A 690 -15.65 -21.55 5.46
C GLU A 690 -16.94 -21.26 4.68
N VAL A 691 -16.94 -20.21 3.87
CA VAL A 691 -18.09 -19.76 3.07
C VAL A 691 -18.49 -20.82 2.03
N ILE A 692 -17.54 -21.43 1.34
CA ILE A 692 -17.83 -22.46 0.34
C ILE A 692 -18.32 -23.76 0.96
N LEU A 693 -17.77 -24.18 2.12
CA LEU A 693 -18.28 -25.35 2.83
C LEU A 693 -19.74 -25.14 3.26
N ASP A 694 -20.01 -23.98 3.86
CA ASP A 694 -21.35 -23.61 4.29
C ASP A 694 -22.32 -23.44 3.12
N ALA A 695 -21.87 -22.91 1.98
CA ALA A 695 -22.68 -22.80 0.76
C ALA A 695 -23.01 -24.18 0.16
N ILE A 696 -22.08 -25.13 0.20
CA ILE A 696 -22.33 -26.53 -0.20
C ILE A 696 -23.39 -27.15 0.70
N ASP A 697 -23.28 -26.94 2.01
CA ASP A 697 -24.22 -27.43 3.00
C ASP A 697 -25.62 -26.85 2.79
N ASP A 698 -25.71 -25.53 2.56
CA ASP A 698 -26.94 -24.82 2.24
C ASP A 698 -27.59 -25.37 0.95
N VAL A 699 -26.83 -25.56 -0.14
CA VAL A 699 -27.38 -26.05 -1.42
C VAL A 699 -27.80 -27.51 -1.35
N MET A 700 -27.05 -28.35 -0.63
CA MET A 700 -27.33 -29.78 -0.53
C MET A 700 -28.35 -30.12 0.57
N HIS A 701 -28.79 -29.15 1.38
CA HIS A 701 -29.57 -29.39 2.60
C HIS A 701 -28.88 -30.40 3.54
N THR A 702 -27.57 -30.24 3.75
CA THR A 702 -26.77 -31.08 4.66
C THR A 702 -26.07 -30.24 5.70
N THR A 703 -25.39 -30.88 6.64
CA THR A 703 -24.57 -30.19 7.65
C THR A 703 -23.18 -30.79 7.72
N THR A 704 -22.22 -30.01 8.19
CA THR A 704 -20.88 -30.49 8.55
C THR A 704 -20.73 -30.44 10.06
N ASP A 705 -20.40 -31.59 10.64
CA ASP A 705 -20.21 -31.71 12.09
C ASP A 705 -18.81 -31.18 12.47
N PHE A 706 -18.75 -30.38 13.53
CA PHE A 706 -17.51 -29.89 14.14
C PHE A 706 -17.44 -30.33 15.60
N ASP A 707 -16.34 -30.96 15.98
CA ASP A 707 -16.18 -31.56 17.31
C ASP A 707 -16.43 -30.54 18.43
N GLY A 708 -17.30 -30.90 19.37
CA GLY A 708 -17.65 -30.07 20.52
C GLY A 708 -18.60 -28.91 20.23
N LEU A 709 -19.12 -28.79 19.00
CA LEU A 709 -20.14 -27.80 18.63
C LEU A 709 -21.48 -28.48 18.28
N PRO A 710 -22.62 -27.74 18.33
CA PRO A 710 -23.90 -28.25 17.85
C PRO A 710 -23.85 -28.60 16.36
N LYS A 711 -24.67 -29.55 15.91
CA LYS A 711 -24.78 -29.92 14.48
C LYS A 711 -25.23 -28.79 13.55
N SER A 712 -25.85 -27.76 14.11
CA SER A 712 -26.25 -26.54 13.39
C SER A 712 -25.12 -25.51 13.30
N ALA A 713 -23.92 -25.79 13.82
CA ALA A 713 -22.79 -24.88 13.74
C ALA A 713 -22.29 -24.75 12.30
N ARG A 714 -22.11 -23.52 11.86
CA ARG A 714 -21.57 -23.19 10.55
C ARG A 714 -20.05 -23.02 10.60
N ALA A 715 -19.38 -23.29 9.49
CA ALA A 715 -17.93 -23.09 9.38
C ALA A 715 -17.54 -21.62 9.58
N VAL A 716 -18.34 -20.67 9.07
CA VAL A 716 -18.13 -19.23 9.28
C VAL A 716 -18.26 -18.80 10.75
N GLY A 717 -18.94 -19.62 11.57
CA GLY A 717 -19.16 -19.38 12.99
C GLY A 717 -18.12 -20.02 13.91
N LEU A 718 -17.09 -20.69 13.38
CA LEU A 718 -16.08 -21.39 14.18
C LEU A 718 -15.24 -20.42 15.02
N PRO A 719 -15.22 -20.56 16.36
CA PRO A 719 -14.59 -19.58 17.25
C PRO A 719 -13.08 -19.40 17.08
N ASP A 720 -12.39 -20.40 16.55
CA ASP A 720 -10.95 -20.37 16.29
C ASP A 720 -10.59 -21.25 15.09
N THR A 721 -9.31 -21.33 14.75
CA THR A 721 -8.79 -22.09 13.60
C THR A 721 -8.33 -23.51 13.93
N SER A 722 -8.44 -23.95 15.19
CA SER A 722 -7.96 -25.24 15.67
C SER A 722 -8.89 -26.42 15.36
N PHE A 723 -10.05 -26.18 14.76
CA PHE A 723 -10.97 -27.23 14.33
C PHE A 723 -10.39 -28.02 13.14
N SER A 724 -10.28 -29.34 13.31
CA SER A 724 -9.79 -30.26 12.27
C SER A 724 -10.83 -30.43 11.17
N SER A 725 -10.51 -30.00 9.96
CA SER A 725 -11.32 -30.27 8.77
C SER A 725 -10.44 -30.27 7.52
N TYR A 726 -10.28 -31.45 6.93
CA TYR A 726 -9.51 -31.61 5.70
C TYR A 726 -10.03 -30.73 4.56
N PHE A 727 -11.35 -30.52 4.48
CA PHE A 727 -11.94 -29.58 3.52
C PHE A 727 -11.43 -28.16 3.76
N LEU A 728 -11.54 -27.66 5.00
CA LEU A 728 -11.13 -26.28 5.31
C LEU A 728 -9.63 -26.06 5.04
N ASP A 729 -8.78 -27.04 5.37
CA ASP A 729 -7.34 -26.96 5.14
C ASP A 729 -7.01 -26.93 3.63
N VAL A 730 -7.65 -27.79 2.82
CA VAL A 730 -7.47 -27.82 1.34
C VAL A 730 -7.92 -26.51 0.70
N PHE A 731 -8.97 -25.88 1.24
CA PHE A 731 -9.53 -24.63 0.73
C PHE A 731 -8.87 -23.36 1.30
N GLY A 732 -7.78 -23.50 2.06
CA GLY A 732 -6.97 -22.36 2.47
C GLY A 732 -7.42 -21.66 3.75
N LYS A 733 -8.05 -22.39 4.69
CA LYS A 733 -8.23 -21.91 6.08
C LYS A 733 -6.86 -21.49 6.65
N PRO A 734 -6.75 -20.30 7.28
CA PRO A 734 -5.47 -19.85 7.83
C PRO A 734 -5.12 -20.65 9.09
N ASN A 735 -3.83 -20.71 9.41
CA ASN A 735 -3.35 -21.33 10.65
C ASN A 735 -3.43 -20.36 11.84
N SER A 736 -3.64 -19.07 11.57
CA SER A 736 -3.61 -17.98 12.57
C SER A 736 -2.26 -17.90 13.29
N THR A 737 -1.17 -18.20 12.58
CA THR A 737 0.18 -18.19 13.15
C THR A 737 0.86 -16.84 13.07
N THR A 738 0.41 -16.00 12.13
CA THR A 738 0.91 -14.66 11.85
C THR A 738 -0.24 -13.67 11.77
N ALA A 739 0.08 -12.38 11.85
CA ALA A 739 -0.87 -11.30 11.62
C ALA A 739 -1.20 -11.05 10.13
N CYS A 740 -0.72 -11.92 9.22
CA CYS A 740 -0.85 -11.72 7.79
C CYS A 740 -2.16 -12.30 7.25
N GLU A 741 -2.95 -11.48 6.55
CA GLU A 741 -4.09 -11.95 5.75
C GLU A 741 -3.64 -12.93 4.64
N CYS A 742 -2.37 -12.87 4.24
CA CYS A 742 -1.78 -13.76 3.24
C CYS A 742 -1.74 -15.25 3.64
N GLU A 743 -1.98 -15.61 4.91
CA GLU A 743 -2.19 -17.02 5.29
C GLU A 743 -3.42 -17.63 4.61
N ARG A 744 -4.41 -16.81 4.24
CA ARG A 744 -5.56 -17.25 3.46
C ARG A 744 -5.17 -17.40 1.99
N MET A 745 -5.05 -18.64 1.53
CA MET A 745 -4.76 -18.91 0.12
C MET A 745 -6.02 -18.83 -0.73
N GLN A 746 -6.09 -17.81 -1.59
CA GLN A 746 -7.20 -17.64 -2.55
C GLN A 746 -6.94 -18.25 -3.93
N GLU A 747 -5.69 -18.65 -4.21
CA GLU A 747 -5.30 -19.24 -5.48
C GLU A 747 -6.00 -20.59 -5.73
N ALA A 748 -6.38 -20.83 -6.98
CA ALA A 748 -6.95 -22.09 -7.41
C ALA A 748 -5.86 -23.17 -7.48
N THR A 749 -6.09 -24.30 -6.81
CA THR A 749 -5.19 -25.45 -6.83
C THR A 749 -5.88 -26.68 -7.39
N LEU A 750 -5.09 -27.58 -8.01
CA LEU A 750 -5.57 -28.87 -8.48
C LEU A 750 -6.19 -29.70 -7.34
N ALA A 751 -5.63 -29.60 -6.13
CA ALA A 751 -6.12 -30.33 -4.96
C ALA A 751 -7.57 -29.95 -4.61
N GLN A 752 -7.92 -28.66 -4.69
CA GLN A 752 -9.28 -28.20 -4.41
C GLN A 752 -10.28 -28.68 -5.47
N SER A 753 -9.92 -28.61 -6.75
CA SER A 753 -10.75 -29.14 -7.83
C SER A 753 -10.97 -30.64 -7.69
N LEU A 754 -9.89 -31.42 -7.44
CA LEU A 754 -10.00 -32.86 -7.23
C LEU A 754 -10.82 -33.22 -6.00
N HIS A 755 -10.74 -32.39 -4.94
CA HIS A 755 -11.52 -32.60 -3.72
C HIS A 755 -13.03 -32.46 -3.99
N LEU A 756 -13.48 -31.40 -4.69
CA LEU A 756 -14.91 -31.24 -5.00
C LEU A 756 -15.43 -32.32 -5.95
N LEU A 757 -14.61 -32.74 -6.90
CA LEU A 757 -15.02 -33.73 -7.89
C LEU A 757 -15.10 -35.15 -7.31
N ASN A 758 -14.21 -35.53 -6.39
CA ASN A 758 -13.98 -36.94 -6.05
C ASN A 758 -13.98 -37.26 -4.55
N SER A 759 -14.15 -36.29 -3.64
CA SER A 759 -14.04 -36.61 -2.21
C SER A 759 -15.22 -37.45 -1.72
N LYS A 760 -14.91 -38.42 -0.86
CA LYS A 760 -15.93 -39.22 -0.17
C LYS A 760 -16.87 -38.34 0.67
N GLN A 761 -16.38 -37.22 1.19
CA GLN A 761 -17.16 -36.28 1.99
C GLN A 761 -18.26 -35.62 1.15
N ILE A 762 -17.92 -35.08 -0.02
CA ILE A 762 -18.91 -34.48 -0.93
C ILE A 762 -19.87 -35.55 -1.48
N GLN A 763 -19.35 -36.73 -1.84
CA GLN A 763 -20.22 -37.83 -2.30
C GLN A 763 -21.21 -38.29 -1.22
N ALA A 764 -20.78 -38.34 0.05
CA ALA A 764 -21.67 -38.69 1.15
C ALA A 764 -22.79 -37.65 1.33
N LYS A 765 -22.48 -36.35 1.22
CA LYS A 765 -23.48 -35.28 1.26
C LYS A 765 -24.49 -35.37 0.12
N LEU A 766 -24.02 -35.61 -1.10
CA LEU A 766 -24.89 -35.75 -2.27
C LEU A 766 -25.84 -36.95 -2.17
N THR A 767 -25.35 -38.08 -1.66
CA THR A 767 -26.09 -39.36 -1.64
C THR A 767 -26.95 -39.56 -0.40
N ASP A 768 -26.86 -38.67 0.60
CA ASP A 768 -27.65 -38.72 1.82
C ASP A 768 -29.16 -38.77 1.51
N ALA A 769 -29.89 -39.62 2.23
CA ALA A 769 -31.32 -39.81 2.01
C ALA A 769 -32.17 -38.62 2.43
N GLN A 770 -31.61 -37.67 3.19
CA GLN A 770 -32.26 -36.42 3.61
C GLN A 770 -31.70 -35.19 2.89
N ALA A 771 -30.74 -35.36 1.98
CA ALA A 771 -30.19 -34.25 1.19
C ALA A 771 -31.15 -33.82 0.06
N ARG A 772 -30.96 -32.60 -0.42
CA ARG A 772 -31.73 -31.99 -1.51
C ARG A 772 -31.86 -32.88 -2.76
N PRO A 773 -30.82 -33.59 -3.26
CA PRO A 773 -31.00 -34.49 -4.40
C PRO A 773 -32.06 -35.57 -4.18
N ALA A 774 -32.15 -36.14 -2.96
CA ALA A 774 -33.17 -37.13 -2.61
C ALA A 774 -34.57 -36.51 -2.56
N GLU A 775 -34.69 -35.29 -2.02
CA GLU A 775 -35.95 -34.51 -2.02
C GLU A 775 -36.41 -34.21 -3.45
N MET A 776 -35.51 -33.74 -4.31
CA MET A 776 -35.78 -33.45 -5.72
C MET A 776 -36.20 -34.69 -6.51
N ALA A 777 -35.65 -35.86 -6.17
CA ALA A 777 -35.94 -37.12 -6.85
C ALA A 777 -37.40 -37.55 -6.66
N VAL A 778 -37.98 -37.28 -5.48
CA VAL A 778 -39.36 -37.64 -5.12
C VAL A 778 -40.35 -36.48 -5.27
N ASN A 779 -39.88 -35.27 -5.60
CA ASN A 779 -40.74 -34.11 -5.83
C ASN A 779 -41.64 -34.32 -7.08
N SER A 780 -42.94 -34.01 -6.92
CA SER A 780 -43.97 -34.09 -7.95
C SER A 780 -44.03 -32.88 -8.89
N ASP A 781 -43.31 -31.79 -8.59
CA ASP A 781 -43.23 -30.59 -9.42
C ASP A 781 -42.59 -30.88 -10.79
N SER A 782 -42.78 -29.96 -11.74
CA SER A 782 -42.15 -30.10 -13.05
C SER A 782 -40.63 -30.02 -12.93
N ILE A 783 -39.90 -30.70 -13.83
CA ILE A 783 -38.42 -30.62 -13.83
C ILE A 783 -37.97 -29.16 -13.98
N SER A 784 -38.72 -28.34 -14.73
CA SER A 784 -38.45 -26.91 -14.87
C SER A 784 -38.49 -26.18 -13.53
N ASP A 785 -39.49 -26.46 -12.69
CA ASP A 785 -39.65 -25.82 -11.38
C ASP A 785 -38.54 -26.26 -10.41
N VAL A 786 -38.24 -27.57 -10.41
CA VAL A 786 -37.16 -28.15 -9.60
C VAL A 786 -35.80 -27.55 -9.96
N VAL A 787 -35.50 -27.44 -11.26
CA VAL A 787 -34.26 -26.81 -11.75
C VAL A 787 -34.23 -25.33 -11.42
N SER A 788 -35.34 -24.62 -11.60
CA SER A 788 -35.43 -23.19 -11.29
C SER A 788 -35.16 -22.90 -9.82
N SER A 789 -35.73 -23.68 -8.90
CA SER A 789 -35.43 -23.59 -7.46
C SER A 789 -33.95 -23.88 -7.18
N LEU A 790 -33.38 -24.92 -7.80
CA LEU A 790 -31.96 -25.26 -7.60
C LEU A 790 -31.01 -24.14 -8.04
N TYR A 791 -31.26 -23.53 -9.20
CA TYR A 791 -30.45 -22.40 -9.67
C TYR A 791 -30.61 -21.19 -8.76
N LEU A 792 -31.81 -20.93 -8.26
CA LEU A 792 -32.05 -19.81 -7.35
C LEU A 792 -31.31 -19.98 -6.02
N SER A 793 -31.29 -21.16 -5.41
CA SER A 793 -30.54 -21.34 -4.15
C SER A 793 -29.04 -21.56 -4.35
N ALA A 794 -28.58 -22.13 -5.47
CA ALA A 794 -27.14 -22.35 -5.70
C ALA A 794 -26.43 -21.13 -6.30
N LEU A 795 -27.00 -20.56 -7.35
CA LEU A 795 -26.40 -19.48 -8.14
C LEU A 795 -27.05 -18.12 -7.88
N CYS A 796 -28.15 -18.07 -7.10
CA CYS A 796 -28.85 -16.84 -6.75
C CYS A 796 -29.46 -16.09 -7.94
N ARG A 797 -29.71 -16.80 -9.05
CA ARG A 797 -30.36 -16.27 -10.25
C ARG A 797 -31.30 -17.31 -10.86
N PRO A 798 -32.23 -16.91 -11.74
CA PRO A 798 -33.02 -17.84 -12.52
C PRO A 798 -32.14 -18.68 -13.47
N ALA A 799 -32.54 -19.92 -13.71
CA ALA A 799 -32.01 -20.71 -14.81
C ALA A 799 -32.48 -20.13 -16.15
N SER A 800 -31.59 -20.09 -17.14
CA SER A 800 -31.95 -19.76 -18.52
C SER A 800 -32.73 -20.91 -19.18
N ASP A 801 -33.48 -20.60 -20.24
CA ASP A 801 -34.20 -21.62 -21.03
C ASP A 801 -33.27 -22.71 -21.59
N ALA A 802 -32.00 -22.39 -21.85
CA ALA A 802 -31.02 -23.36 -22.31
C ALA A 802 -30.58 -24.30 -21.17
N GLU A 803 -30.35 -23.76 -19.98
CA GLU A 803 -30.00 -24.52 -18.78
C GLU A 803 -31.16 -25.44 -18.34
N ILE A 804 -32.40 -24.94 -18.34
CA ILE A 804 -33.60 -25.74 -18.03
C ILE A 804 -33.74 -26.91 -19.00
N ARG A 805 -33.64 -26.64 -20.31
CA ARG A 805 -33.72 -27.71 -21.33
C ARG A 805 -32.61 -28.74 -21.16
N THR A 806 -31.37 -28.29 -20.96
CA THR A 806 -30.22 -29.18 -20.77
C THR A 806 -30.39 -30.08 -19.55
N ALA A 807 -30.85 -29.51 -18.42
CA ALA A 807 -31.11 -30.27 -17.20
C ALA A 807 -32.27 -31.26 -17.38
N ALA A 808 -33.35 -30.84 -18.04
CA ALA A 808 -34.50 -31.70 -18.31
C ALA A 808 -34.14 -32.87 -19.23
N ASP A 809 -33.41 -32.60 -20.32
CA ASP A 809 -32.92 -33.64 -21.24
C ASP A 809 -32.00 -34.63 -20.51
N TYR A 810 -31.11 -34.13 -19.64
CA TYR A 810 -30.24 -34.99 -18.84
C TYR A 810 -31.03 -35.90 -17.90
N VAL A 811 -31.94 -35.33 -17.09
CA VAL A 811 -32.75 -36.11 -16.14
C VAL A 811 -33.60 -37.15 -16.85
N ASN A 812 -34.22 -36.81 -17.97
CA ASN A 812 -35.04 -37.74 -18.76
C ASN A 812 -34.21 -38.84 -19.44
N SER A 813 -32.91 -38.61 -19.68
CA SER A 813 -32.01 -39.61 -20.27
C SER A 813 -31.57 -40.70 -19.30
N LYS A 814 -31.74 -40.51 -17.99
CA LYS A 814 -31.24 -41.41 -16.94
C LYS A 814 -32.34 -42.34 -16.41
N PRO A 815 -32.04 -43.63 -16.19
CA PRO A 815 -33.01 -44.56 -15.61
C PRO A 815 -33.23 -44.32 -14.12
N ASP A 816 -32.20 -43.84 -13.41
CA ASP A 816 -32.28 -43.49 -11.99
C ASP A 816 -32.40 -41.97 -11.84
N ARG A 817 -33.61 -41.53 -11.49
CA ARG A 817 -33.91 -40.11 -11.26
C ARG A 817 -33.14 -39.55 -10.06
N LYS A 818 -32.88 -40.33 -9.01
CA LYS A 818 -32.13 -39.88 -7.85
C LYS A 818 -30.69 -39.57 -8.25
N GLN A 819 -30.04 -40.50 -8.94
CA GLN A 819 -28.70 -40.30 -9.47
C GLN A 819 -28.63 -39.08 -10.40
N ALA A 820 -29.64 -38.87 -11.25
CA ALA A 820 -29.68 -37.70 -12.12
C ALA A 820 -29.74 -36.37 -11.33
N MET A 821 -30.48 -36.31 -10.21
CA MET A 821 -30.51 -35.13 -9.35
C MET A 821 -29.18 -34.93 -8.60
N GLU A 822 -28.55 -36.01 -8.14
CA GLU A 822 -27.22 -35.98 -7.52
C GLU A 822 -26.18 -35.37 -8.50
N ASP A 823 -26.19 -35.80 -9.76
CA ASP A 823 -25.31 -35.28 -10.81
C ASP A 823 -25.56 -33.78 -11.11
N LEU A 824 -26.82 -33.34 -11.13
CA LEU A 824 -27.16 -31.93 -11.35
C LEU A 824 -26.63 -31.02 -10.24
N VAL A 825 -26.85 -31.40 -8.98
CA VAL A 825 -26.35 -30.64 -7.83
C VAL A 825 -24.82 -30.65 -7.83
N TRP A 826 -24.19 -31.80 -8.09
CA TRP A 826 -22.75 -31.93 -8.22
C TRP A 826 -22.18 -31.00 -9.30
N ALA A 827 -22.81 -30.93 -10.47
CA ALA A 827 -22.37 -30.06 -11.57
C ALA A 827 -22.40 -28.57 -11.18
N LEU A 828 -23.45 -28.13 -10.48
CA LEU A 828 -23.58 -26.74 -10.05
C LEU A 828 -22.57 -26.35 -8.98
N VAL A 829 -22.35 -27.17 -7.95
CA VAL A 829 -21.38 -26.85 -6.88
C VAL A 829 -19.93 -26.88 -7.37
N ASN A 830 -19.67 -27.54 -8.51
CA ASN A 830 -18.37 -27.54 -9.18
C ASN A 830 -18.24 -26.43 -10.25
N SER A 831 -19.30 -25.65 -10.51
CA SER A 831 -19.28 -24.59 -11.50
C SER A 831 -18.47 -23.38 -11.03
N LYS A 832 -17.83 -22.66 -11.95
CA LYS A 832 -17.10 -21.43 -11.61
C LYS A 832 -18.01 -20.37 -10.99
N GLU A 833 -19.26 -20.27 -11.45
CA GLU A 833 -20.24 -19.32 -10.94
C GLU A 833 -20.59 -19.57 -9.46
N PHE A 834 -20.64 -20.84 -9.05
CA PHE A 834 -20.83 -21.20 -7.64
C PHE A 834 -19.59 -20.87 -6.79
N LEU A 835 -18.40 -21.20 -7.30
CA LEU A 835 -17.14 -21.09 -6.57
C LEU A 835 -16.62 -19.66 -6.39
N PHE A 836 -17.15 -18.70 -7.15
CA PHE A 836 -16.71 -17.31 -7.15
C PHE A 836 -17.86 -16.34 -6.87
N ASN A 837 -17.60 -15.36 -6.00
CA ASN A 837 -18.35 -14.14 -5.94
C ASN A 837 -17.95 -13.24 -7.12
N HIS A 838 -18.90 -12.71 -7.88
CA HIS A 838 -18.67 -12.07 -9.17
C HIS A 838 -19.56 -10.86 -9.37
#